data_AF-A0A2T7DE67-F1
#
_entry.id   AF-A0A2T7DE67-F1
#
_cell.length_a   1.000
_cell.length_b   1.000
_cell.length_c   1.000
_cell.angle_alpha   90.00
_cell.angle_beta   90.00
_cell.angle_gamma   90.00
#
_symmetry.space_group_name_H-M   'P 1'
#
loop_
_entity.id
_entity.type
_entity.pdbx_description
1 polymer ?
#
loop_
_entity_poly.entity_id
_entity_poly.type
_entity_poly.pdbx_seq_one_letter_code
_entity_poly.pdbx_strand_id
1 'polypeptide(L)'
;MSSASGALPQPRRGRPGPWPPAPPPQPQAQPLSWAKRTGFQSRVSGESLPSASAPNSGQVPLPRPVEAPADLESGPPPARPNSVLPPPPAAAAVAGNGERRHPPPPPPQPRTRRRDSDGGRPNGQAAAPSLPQLQEEEEAPERPAHVKYELRDTPGIFPLVIYGFQHYISMVGSIILIPLVMVPAMGGSADDMAAVVSTVLLVTGMNTLLHMFIGTRLPLVQGPSFVYLAPALAIINSPEFFGLNDNNFKHIMKHLQGAIIIGGTFQVILGYTGLMSLFLRLINPVVVSPTVAAVGLSFFSYGFAKLGTCIEMGILQLLMVVIFALYLRKIKLFGYRVFLIYAVPLGLGITWAIAFVLTATGVYSYKGCDANIPASNNVSAFCRKHVLRMKSCRVDTSHALRSSPWFRFPYPLQWGTPVFSWKMGLVMCVVSVIASVDSVGSYHASSLFVATRPPTSGVVSRGIGVEGVSTILAGLWGTGVGSSTITENVHTIAVTKMGSRRAVGFGAILLLLLSIVGKVGAFIASIPDVLVAALLCFMWAMLCALGLSNLRYSATGSSRNSIIVGLALFLSLSVPSYFQQYGVHPSANSSVPTYFQPYIVASHGPVHTGSGGVNYVLNTLLSLNMVIAFLVALILDNTVPGGRQERGLYVWSESEAAKRESAFMKDYELPFKIGRAFRWVKCVGL
;
A
#
# COMPACT_ATOMS: atom_id res chain seq x y z
N MET A 1 -30.02 -40.41 -51.88
CA MET A 1 -29.54 -41.69 -52.44
C MET A 1 -28.02 -41.57 -52.56
N SER A 2 -27.29 -42.12 -51.57
CA SER A 2 -26.42 -43.34 -51.68
C SER A 2 -25.10 -43.04 -52.42
N SER A 3 -23.89 -43.42 -52.03
CA SER A 3 -23.28 -44.19 -50.92
C SER A 3 -21.74 -44.08 -51.13
N ALA A 4 -20.92 -43.98 -50.08
CA ALA A 4 -20.03 -45.04 -49.53
C ALA A 4 -19.08 -45.70 -50.56
N SER A 5 -17.85 -46.14 -50.30
CA SER A 5 -16.84 -46.13 -49.22
C SER A 5 -15.70 -47.01 -49.76
N GLY A 6 -14.44 -46.80 -49.37
CA GLY A 6 -13.37 -47.76 -49.68
C GLY A 6 -11.97 -47.29 -49.28
N ALA A 7 -11.44 -47.83 -48.19
CA ALA A 7 -10.14 -47.56 -47.59
C ALA A 7 -8.99 -48.29 -48.30
N LEU A 8 -7.74 -47.78 -48.17
CA LEU A 8 -6.43 -48.49 -48.25
C LEU A 8 -5.25 -47.51 -47.93
N PRO A 9 -3.98 -47.94 -47.68
CA PRO A 9 -3.30 -47.88 -46.37
C PRO A 9 -2.04 -46.97 -46.28
N GLN A 10 -1.50 -46.78 -45.07
CA GLN A 10 -0.28 -45.99 -44.74
C GLN A 10 1.06 -46.71 -45.02
N PRO A 11 2.14 -45.98 -45.40
CA PRO A 11 3.51 -46.50 -45.45
C PRO A 11 4.47 -45.97 -44.35
N ARG A 12 5.57 -46.72 -44.17
CA ARG A 12 6.57 -46.76 -43.08
C ARG A 12 7.54 -45.56 -43.01
N ARG A 13 8.03 -45.28 -41.78
CA ARG A 13 9.05 -44.27 -41.39
C ARG A 13 10.50 -44.72 -41.68
N GLY A 14 11.34 -43.80 -42.16
CA GLY A 14 12.81 -43.94 -42.24
C GLY A 14 13.53 -43.41 -40.98
N ARG A 15 14.74 -43.93 -40.71
CA ARG A 15 15.61 -43.57 -39.55
C ARG A 15 16.35 -42.24 -39.76
N PRO A 16 16.50 -41.36 -38.75
CA PRO A 16 17.43 -40.22 -38.79
C PRO A 16 18.83 -40.58 -38.25
N GLY A 17 19.87 -39.92 -38.79
CA GLY A 17 21.29 -40.10 -38.47
C GLY A 17 21.76 -39.51 -37.12
N PRO A 18 23.06 -39.64 -36.78
CA PRO A 18 23.58 -39.33 -35.45
C PRO A 18 23.71 -37.82 -35.17
N TRP A 19 23.39 -37.42 -33.94
CA TRP A 19 23.41 -36.05 -33.42
C TRP A 19 24.85 -35.55 -33.14
N PRO A 20 25.10 -34.22 -33.17
CA PRO A 20 26.39 -33.63 -32.82
C PRO A 20 26.69 -33.74 -31.30
N PRO A 21 27.97 -33.71 -30.89
CA PRO A 21 28.37 -33.88 -29.49
C PRO A 21 27.94 -32.70 -28.59
N ALA A 22 27.66 -33.02 -27.32
CA ALA A 22 27.21 -32.06 -26.31
C ALA A 22 28.26 -30.97 -26.02
N PRO A 23 27.84 -29.73 -25.70
CA PRO A 23 28.76 -28.68 -25.27
C PRO A 23 29.40 -29.01 -23.92
N PRO A 24 30.63 -28.52 -23.65
CA PRO A 24 31.34 -28.81 -22.40
C PRO A 24 30.60 -28.23 -21.18
N PRO A 25 30.77 -28.83 -19.99
CA PRO A 25 30.09 -28.39 -18.77
C PRO A 25 30.46 -26.94 -18.42
N GLN A 26 29.44 -26.12 -18.16
CA GLN A 26 29.61 -24.76 -17.66
C GLN A 26 30.39 -24.78 -16.32
N PRO A 27 31.31 -23.82 -16.09
CA PRO A 27 32.02 -23.75 -14.82
C PRO A 27 31.03 -23.49 -13.68
N GLN A 28 31.14 -24.27 -12.60
CA GLN A 28 30.39 -24.08 -11.37
C GLN A 28 30.50 -22.62 -10.90
N ALA A 29 29.35 -22.00 -10.61
CA ALA A 29 29.29 -20.65 -10.09
C ALA A 29 30.18 -20.54 -8.84
N GLN A 30 31.14 -19.62 -8.87
CA GLN A 30 32.01 -19.37 -7.72
C GLN A 30 31.16 -18.82 -6.55
N PRO A 31 31.35 -19.29 -5.31
CA PRO A 31 30.64 -18.76 -4.17
C PRO A 31 31.01 -17.29 -3.93
N LEU A 32 30.00 -16.45 -3.73
CA LEU A 32 30.11 -15.04 -3.33
C LEU A 32 31.13 -14.88 -2.20
N SER A 33 31.95 -13.82 -2.22
CA SER A 33 33.09 -13.60 -1.32
C SER A 33 32.74 -13.65 0.18
N TRP A 34 31.46 -13.47 0.51
CA TRP A 34 30.90 -13.64 1.85
C TRP A 34 30.81 -15.11 2.29
N ALA A 35 30.37 -16.03 1.43
CA ALA A 35 30.21 -17.45 1.75
C ALA A 35 31.56 -18.17 1.96
N LYS A 36 32.63 -17.72 1.28
CA LYS A 36 34.01 -18.16 1.56
C LYS A 36 34.50 -17.71 2.94
N ARG A 37 33.96 -16.62 3.49
CA ARG A 37 34.40 -16.03 4.76
C ARG A 37 33.66 -16.61 5.98
N THR A 38 32.50 -17.24 5.77
CA THR A 38 31.62 -17.73 6.84
C THR A 38 31.46 -19.25 6.89
N GLY A 39 32.01 -19.99 5.93
CA GLY A 39 31.95 -21.47 5.90
C GLY A 39 30.54 -22.03 5.64
N PHE A 40 29.61 -21.21 5.15
CA PHE A 40 28.22 -21.60 4.96
C PHE A 40 28.04 -22.40 3.65
N GLN A 41 27.55 -23.65 3.75
CA GLN A 41 27.12 -24.46 2.61
C GLN A 41 25.59 -24.58 2.59
N SER A 42 24.93 -24.05 1.56
CA SER A 42 23.49 -24.21 1.35
C SER A 42 23.20 -25.50 0.57
N ARG A 43 22.48 -26.46 1.16
CA ARG A 43 21.80 -27.52 0.41
C ARG A 43 20.39 -27.06 0.06
N VAL A 44 20.15 -26.78 -1.22
CA VAL A 44 18.80 -26.65 -1.77
C VAL A 44 18.73 -27.52 -3.02
N SER A 45 18.11 -28.69 -2.90
CA SER A 45 17.65 -29.50 -4.03
C SER A 45 16.12 -29.48 -4.00
N GLY A 46 15.51 -29.05 -5.09
CA GLY A 46 14.07 -28.95 -5.22
C GLY A 46 13.63 -28.61 -6.63
N GLU A 47 13.88 -29.53 -7.58
CA GLU A 47 13.10 -29.61 -8.81
C GLU A 47 12.28 -30.90 -8.75
N SER A 48 10.96 -30.77 -8.86
CA SER A 48 10.02 -31.87 -9.00
C SER A 48 9.65 -32.05 -10.48
N LEU A 49 9.79 -33.28 -10.99
CA LEU A 49 9.19 -33.73 -12.25
C LEU A 49 8.45 -35.07 -12.02
N PRO A 50 7.31 -35.34 -12.70
CA PRO A 50 6.39 -36.40 -12.33
C PRO A 50 6.56 -37.72 -13.13
N SER A 51 6.18 -38.82 -12.46
CA SER A 51 5.62 -40.10 -12.96
C SER A 51 6.40 -40.97 -13.96
N ALA A 52 6.79 -42.18 -13.54
CA ALA A 52 6.21 -43.46 -14.05
C ALA A 52 6.90 -44.73 -13.48
N SER A 53 6.06 -45.66 -13.00
CA SER A 53 6.15 -47.14 -12.98
C SER A 53 7.29 -47.92 -12.25
N ALA A 54 6.83 -48.73 -11.28
CA ALA A 54 7.45 -49.86 -10.54
C ALA A 54 7.79 -51.09 -11.45
N PRO A 55 8.29 -52.29 -11.00
CA PRO A 55 8.22 -52.92 -9.64
C PRO A 55 9.42 -53.79 -9.16
N ASN A 56 9.19 -54.52 -8.03
CA ASN A 56 9.96 -55.55 -7.30
C ASN A 56 10.82 -55.06 -6.11
N SER A 57 10.85 -55.65 -4.92
CA SER A 57 10.26 -56.87 -4.30
C SER A 57 10.41 -56.77 -2.75
N GLY A 58 9.66 -57.57 -1.97
CA GLY A 58 9.50 -57.53 -0.48
C GLY A 58 10.78 -57.65 0.37
N GLN A 59 10.77 -57.48 1.70
CA GLN A 59 9.91 -58.05 2.74
C GLN A 59 9.87 -57.16 4.03
N VAL A 60 8.83 -57.34 4.85
CA VAL A 60 8.65 -56.79 6.21
C VAL A 60 8.68 -57.96 7.21
N PRO A 61 9.07 -57.75 8.49
CA PRO A 61 8.07 -57.93 9.56
C PRO A 61 8.07 -56.84 10.66
N LEU A 62 6.87 -56.65 11.22
CA LEU A 62 6.44 -55.82 12.36
C LEU A 62 6.58 -56.60 13.71
N PRO A 63 6.49 -56.01 14.94
CA PRO A 63 5.21 -55.52 15.51
C PRO A 63 5.25 -54.27 16.43
N ARG A 64 4.05 -53.75 16.73
CA ARG A 64 3.65 -52.55 17.53
C ARG A 64 3.46 -52.86 19.06
N PRO A 65 2.63 -52.12 19.85
CA PRO A 65 2.86 -50.91 20.68
C PRO A 65 2.42 -51.12 22.17
N VAL A 66 2.45 -50.11 23.09
CA VAL A 66 1.58 -49.94 24.32
C VAL A 66 1.80 -48.50 24.88
N GLU A 67 0.85 -47.56 24.80
CA GLU A 67 -0.18 -47.05 25.78
C GLU A 67 0.28 -46.16 26.97
N ALA A 68 -0.52 -45.12 27.25
CA ALA A 68 -0.55 -44.24 28.43
C ALA A 68 -1.78 -44.60 29.32
N PRO A 69 -1.98 -44.11 30.59
CA PRO A 69 -2.63 -42.79 30.86
C PRO A 69 -2.43 -42.12 32.30
N ALA A 70 -3.03 -40.92 32.49
CA ALA A 70 -3.62 -40.27 33.73
C ALA A 70 -2.72 -39.87 34.96
N ASP A 71 -2.94 -38.86 35.84
CA ASP A 71 -3.92 -37.77 36.11
C ASP A 71 -3.38 -36.80 37.24
N LEU A 72 -4.15 -35.73 37.59
CA LEU A 72 -4.01 -34.57 38.53
C LEU A 72 -3.53 -34.87 39.99
N GLU A 73 -3.05 -33.97 40.91
CA GLU A 73 -3.62 -32.71 41.48
C GLU A 73 -2.67 -32.02 42.55
N SER A 74 -2.73 -30.67 42.67
CA SER A 74 -2.53 -29.72 43.82
C SER A 74 -1.34 -29.69 44.84
N GLY A 75 -0.68 -28.51 44.99
CA GLY A 75 -0.37 -27.82 46.28
C GLY A 75 1.08 -27.78 46.85
N PRO A 76 1.46 -26.87 47.80
CA PRO A 76 2.59 -25.92 47.66
C PRO A 76 3.79 -26.02 48.70
N PRO A 77 4.62 -24.96 48.92
CA PRO A 77 6.11 -24.82 48.76
C PRO A 77 6.94 -25.20 50.06
N PRO A 78 8.28 -25.00 50.28
CA PRO A 78 9.27 -24.00 49.76
C PRO A 78 10.79 -24.44 49.70
N ALA A 79 11.70 -23.45 49.55
CA ALA A 79 13.12 -23.39 49.97
C ALA A 79 14.27 -23.95 49.09
N ARG A 80 15.32 -23.12 48.92
CA ARG A 80 16.66 -23.45 48.36
C ARG A 80 17.49 -24.31 49.35
N PRO A 81 18.57 -25.01 48.94
CA PRO A 81 19.91 -24.40 48.97
C PRO A 81 20.90 -24.84 47.85
N ASN A 82 21.95 -24.04 47.72
CA ASN A 82 23.11 -24.14 46.80
C ASN A 82 24.09 -25.28 47.13
N SER A 83 24.87 -25.67 46.12
CA SER A 83 26.30 -26.02 46.23
C SER A 83 26.98 -25.77 44.87
N VAL A 84 28.26 -25.44 44.71
CA VAL A 84 29.36 -24.87 45.51
C VAL A 84 30.45 -24.51 44.46
N LEU A 85 31.11 -23.36 44.70
CA LEU A 85 32.31 -22.76 44.05
C LEU A 85 33.58 -23.66 44.21
N PRO A 86 34.83 -23.38 43.72
CA PRO A 86 35.59 -22.13 44.01
C PRO A 86 36.77 -21.79 43.04
N PRO A 87 37.82 -21.00 43.39
CA PRO A 87 37.97 -19.59 42.97
C PRO A 87 39.42 -19.26 42.46
N PRO A 88 39.82 -17.98 42.27
CA PRO A 88 41.12 -17.57 41.72
C PRO A 88 42.13 -17.13 42.81
N PRO A 89 43.39 -16.77 42.46
CA PRO A 89 44.24 -16.01 43.37
C PRO A 89 44.69 -14.63 42.85
N ALA A 90 45.06 -13.78 43.82
CA ALA A 90 45.35 -12.35 43.71
C ALA A 90 46.81 -11.98 44.09
N ALA A 91 47.26 -10.84 43.53
CA ALA A 91 48.23 -9.79 43.94
C ALA A 91 49.42 -10.00 44.94
N ALA A 92 50.60 -9.49 44.53
CA ALA A 92 51.43 -8.40 45.14
C ALA A 92 52.96 -8.66 45.38
N ALA A 93 53.80 -7.77 44.77
CA ALA A 93 55.15 -7.20 45.13
C ALA A 93 56.34 -8.12 45.58
N VAL A 94 57.65 -7.99 45.24
CA VAL A 94 58.63 -6.86 45.14
C VAL A 94 59.93 -7.32 44.38
N ALA A 95 60.60 -6.38 43.69
CA ALA A 95 62.04 -6.24 43.30
C ALA A 95 62.75 -7.16 42.27
N GLY A 96 63.46 -6.52 41.32
CA GLY A 96 64.63 -7.08 40.61
C GLY A 96 64.86 -6.59 39.18
N ASN A 97 65.82 -5.67 39.00
CA ASN A 97 66.69 -5.37 37.84
C ASN A 97 66.31 -5.72 36.38
N GLY A 98 66.62 -4.78 35.48
CA GLY A 98 67.27 -5.10 34.19
C GLY A 98 66.57 -4.66 32.90
N GLU A 99 67.16 -3.63 32.27
CA GLU A 99 67.13 -3.24 30.84
C GLU A 99 66.30 -4.05 29.82
N ARG A 100 65.49 -3.36 28.99
CA ARG A 100 65.77 -3.10 27.54
C ARG A 100 64.58 -2.43 26.83
N ARG A 101 64.94 -1.73 25.75
CA ARG A 101 64.24 -0.66 25.01
C ARG A 101 63.09 -1.15 24.11
N HIS A 102 62.04 -0.34 23.96
CA HIS A 102 61.18 -0.28 22.77
C HIS A 102 61.21 1.14 22.16
N PRO A 103 61.28 1.29 20.82
CA PRO A 103 61.37 2.61 20.17
C PRO A 103 59.98 3.27 19.96
N PRO A 104 59.90 4.62 19.90
CA PRO A 104 58.65 5.35 19.64
C PRO A 104 58.38 5.54 18.13
N PRO A 105 57.11 5.86 17.74
CA PRO A 105 56.71 6.04 16.34
C PRO A 105 57.15 7.41 15.77
N PRO A 106 57.31 7.53 14.43
CA PRO A 106 57.82 8.77 13.81
C PRO A 106 56.75 9.86 13.60
N PRO A 107 57.14 11.15 13.54
CA PRO A 107 56.24 12.29 13.38
C PRO A 107 55.89 12.59 11.90
N PRO A 108 54.81 13.37 11.64
CA PRO A 108 54.34 13.67 10.28
C PRO A 108 55.17 14.77 9.60
N GLN A 109 55.46 14.61 8.30
CA GLN A 109 56.11 15.62 7.45
C GLN A 109 55.09 16.42 6.60
N PRO A 110 55.37 17.71 6.32
CA PRO A 110 54.45 18.64 5.67
C PRO A 110 54.53 18.55 4.14
N ARG A 111 53.39 18.57 3.44
CA ARG A 111 53.35 18.72 1.97
C ARG A 111 53.02 20.16 1.57
N THR A 112 53.97 20.73 0.84
CA THR A 112 53.98 22.03 0.18
C THR A 112 53.04 22.09 -1.02
N ARG A 113 52.44 23.26 -1.24
CA ARG A 113 51.75 23.66 -2.49
C ARG A 113 52.77 24.04 -3.55
N ARG A 114 52.59 23.60 -4.80
CA ARG A 114 52.85 24.43 -5.99
C ARG A 114 52.04 23.96 -7.21
N ARG A 115 51.84 24.92 -8.10
CA ARG A 115 50.91 25.05 -9.22
C ARG A 115 51.63 24.78 -10.54
N ASP A 116 50.85 24.81 -11.63
CA ASP A 116 51.20 24.91 -13.07
C ASP A 116 51.17 23.55 -13.81
N SER A 117 50.87 23.42 -15.10
CA SER A 117 49.98 24.04 -16.11
C SER A 117 50.35 23.34 -17.45
N ASP A 118 49.36 23.13 -18.33
CA ASP A 118 49.46 22.90 -19.78
C ASP A 118 50.21 21.68 -20.40
N GLY A 119 49.43 20.89 -21.16
CA GLY A 119 49.54 20.81 -22.63
C GLY A 119 50.60 19.92 -23.30
N GLY A 120 50.16 18.92 -24.08
CA GLY A 120 50.87 18.46 -25.28
C GLY A 120 51.15 16.95 -25.41
N ARG A 121 50.53 16.32 -26.42
CA ARG A 121 50.95 15.06 -27.08
C ARG A 121 51.90 15.42 -28.25
N PRO A 122 52.87 14.58 -28.72
CA PRO A 122 52.53 13.38 -29.53
C PRO A 122 53.51 12.18 -29.51
N ASN A 123 52.92 11.03 -29.90
CA ASN A 123 53.43 9.79 -30.52
C ASN A 123 54.88 9.28 -30.36
N GLY A 124 54.96 8.01 -29.93
CA GLY A 124 55.57 6.94 -30.74
C GLY A 124 56.63 6.09 -30.03
N GLN A 125 56.28 4.89 -29.56
CA GLN A 125 57.04 3.62 -29.77
C GLN A 125 56.47 2.40 -29.02
N ALA A 126 56.43 1.29 -29.76
CA ALA A 126 56.47 -0.13 -29.41
C ALA A 126 55.48 -0.70 -28.36
N ALA A 127 54.45 -1.39 -28.86
CA ALA A 127 53.58 -2.26 -28.10
C ALA A 127 54.24 -3.62 -27.81
N ALA A 128 54.31 -3.99 -26.53
CA ALA A 128 54.44 -5.38 -26.08
C ALA A 128 53.03 -5.99 -25.93
N PRO A 129 52.82 -7.30 -26.16
CA PRO A 129 51.50 -7.90 -26.12
C PRO A 129 51.01 -7.99 -24.67
N SER A 130 50.09 -7.11 -24.28
CA SER A 130 49.37 -7.20 -23.02
C SER A 130 48.29 -8.27 -23.11
N LEU A 131 48.28 -9.19 -22.14
CA LEU A 131 47.22 -10.16 -21.89
C LEU A 131 45.83 -9.50 -22.01
N PRO A 132 44.79 -10.23 -22.47
CA PRO A 132 43.43 -9.71 -22.45
C PRO A 132 43.02 -9.47 -20.99
N GLN A 133 43.09 -8.22 -20.56
CA GLN A 133 42.30 -7.76 -19.42
C GLN A 133 40.85 -7.93 -19.83
N LEU A 134 40.22 -8.97 -19.26
CA LEU A 134 38.77 -9.00 -19.05
C LEU A 134 38.44 -7.73 -18.27
N GLN A 135 38.11 -6.68 -19.01
CA GLN A 135 37.34 -5.59 -18.50
C GLN A 135 35.96 -6.20 -18.21
N GLU A 136 35.80 -6.74 -17.01
CA GLU A 136 34.49 -6.81 -16.40
C GLU A 136 34.00 -5.36 -16.40
N GLU A 137 33.15 -5.03 -17.37
CA GLU A 137 32.17 -3.98 -17.20
C GLU A 137 31.43 -4.34 -15.92
N GLU A 138 31.88 -3.76 -14.81
CA GLU A 138 31.13 -3.72 -13.57
C GLU A 138 29.85 -2.99 -13.94
N GLU A 139 28.81 -3.79 -14.20
CA GLU A 139 27.50 -3.36 -14.66
C GLU A 139 26.92 -2.48 -13.55
N ALA A 140 27.16 -1.17 -13.71
CA ALA A 140 26.57 -0.14 -12.87
C ALA A 140 25.06 -0.41 -12.79
N PRO A 141 24.42 -0.22 -11.63
CA PRO A 141 23.01 -0.56 -11.44
C PRO A 141 22.20 0.05 -12.59
N GLU A 142 21.46 -0.82 -13.32
CA GLU A 142 20.67 -0.43 -14.48
C GLU A 142 19.96 0.91 -14.23
N ARG A 143 20.32 1.92 -15.04
CA ARG A 143 19.67 3.23 -14.99
C ARG A 143 18.15 3.04 -15.13
N PRO A 144 17.32 3.70 -14.31
CA PRO A 144 15.87 3.59 -14.47
C PRO A 144 15.47 4.00 -15.89
N ALA A 145 14.77 3.10 -16.58
CA ALA A 145 14.33 3.24 -17.97
C ALA A 145 13.87 4.66 -18.31
N HIS A 146 14.47 5.25 -19.35
CA HIS A 146 14.25 6.61 -19.85
C HIS A 146 12.76 6.98 -19.80
N VAL A 147 12.41 7.98 -18.97
CA VAL A 147 11.04 8.51 -18.90
C VAL A 147 10.72 9.14 -20.27
N LYS A 148 9.50 8.92 -20.80
CA LYS A 148 9.11 9.43 -22.12
C LYS A 148 8.85 10.95 -22.08
N TYR A 149 8.38 11.44 -20.93
CA TYR A 149 8.17 12.86 -20.67
C TYR A 149 8.63 13.18 -19.24
N GLU A 150 9.56 14.12 -19.12
CA GLU A 150 10.12 14.57 -17.86
C GLU A 150 9.14 15.48 -17.08
N LEU A 151 9.51 15.80 -15.85
CA LEU A 151 8.67 16.54 -14.89
C LEU A 151 8.19 17.90 -15.41
N ARG A 152 9.01 18.56 -16.23
CA ARG A 152 8.77 19.91 -16.79
C ARG A 152 8.24 19.85 -18.23
N ASP A 153 8.25 18.69 -18.86
CA ASP A 153 7.91 18.57 -20.26
C ASP A 153 6.46 18.94 -20.50
N THR A 154 6.27 19.57 -21.65
CA THR A 154 4.99 20.05 -22.12
C THR A 154 4.59 19.18 -23.30
N PRO A 155 3.93 18.03 -23.06
CA PRO A 155 3.42 17.24 -24.15
C PRO A 155 2.49 18.12 -25.01
N GLY A 156 2.44 17.84 -26.31
CA GLY A 156 1.45 18.46 -27.19
C GLY A 156 0.03 18.27 -26.63
N ILE A 157 -0.92 19.10 -27.07
CA ILE A 157 -2.29 19.13 -26.52
C ILE A 157 -2.94 17.74 -26.58
N PHE A 158 -2.76 17.01 -27.67
CA PHE A 158 -3.35 15.69 -27.84
C PHE A 158 -2.81 14.63 -26.85
N PRO A 159 -1.48 14.40 -26.74
CA PRO A 159 -0.93 13.55 -25.68
C PRO A 159 -1.31 14.03 -24.28
N LEU A 160 -1.31 15.35 -24.02
CA LEU A 160 -1.67 15.92 -22.73
C LEU A 160 -3.08 15.48 -22.29
N VAL A 161 -4.06 15.59 -23.18
CA VAL A 161 -5.45 15.21 -22.92
C VAL A 161 -5.58 13.70 -22.68
N ILE A 162 -5.00 12.89 -23.56
CA ILE A 162 -5.09 11.42 -23.47
C ILE A 162 -4.44 10.91 -22.19
N TYR A 163 -3.20 11.34 -21.91
CA TYR A 163 -2.48 10.87 -20.75
C TYR A 163 -3.08 11.43 -19.45
N GLY A 164 -3.57 12.68 -19.46
CA GLY A 164 -4.31 13.24 -18.32
C GLY A 164 -5.55 12.41 -17.98
N PHE A 165 -6.35 12.04 -18.99
CA PHE A 165 -7.51 11.17 -18.80
C PHE A 165 -7.11 9.76 -18.35
N GLN A 166 -6.08 9.19 -18.97
CA GLN A 166 -5.54 7.86 -18.66
C GLN A 166 -5.10 7.74 -17.20
N HIS A 167 -4.36 8.72 -16.68
CA HIS A 167 -3.89 8.71 -15.30
C HIS A 167 -5.09 8.56 -14.35
N TYR A 168 -6.09 9.42 -14.51
CA TYR A 168 -7.25 9.40 -13.63
C TYR A 168 -8.11 8.16 -13.79
N ILE A 169 -8.37 7.68 -15.02
CA ILE A 169 -9.09 6.41 -15.23
C ILE A 169 -8.41 5.25 -14.48
N SER A 170 -7.07 5.19 -14.51
CA SER A 170 -6.33 4.14 -13.83
C SER A 170 -6.50 4.17 -12.30
N MET A 171 -6.83 5.33 -11.72
CA MET A 171 -7.01 5.53 -10.27
C MET A 171 -8.47 5.74 -9.88
N VAL A 172 -9.41 5.65 -10.83
CA VAL A 172 -10.85 5.83 -10.56
C VAL A 172 -11.28 4.92 -9.41
N GLY A 173 -10.80 3.68 -9.37
CA GLY A 173 -11.04 2.73 -8.28
C GLY A 173 -10.73 3.33 -6.90
N SER A 174 -9.48 3.78 -6.67
CA SER A 174 -9.12 4.41 -5.38
C SER A 174 -9.95 5.63 -5.02
N ILE A 175 -10.32 6.44 -6.01
CA ILE A 175 -11.10 7.66 -5.76
C ILE A 175 -12.55 7.34 -5.37
N ILE A 176 -13.19 6.36 -6.01
CA ILE A 176 -14.63 6.13 -5.87
C ILE A 176 -15.01 5.01 -4.90
N LEU A 177 -14.12 4.04 -4.65
CA LEU A 177 -14.47 2.85 -3.86
C LEU A 177 -14.63 3.16 -2.37
N ILE A 178 -13.93 4.15 -1.82
CA ILE A 178 -14.06 4.52 -0.40
C ILE A 178 -15.48 5.00 -0.05
N PRO A 179 -16.08 5.97 -0.79
CA PRO A 179 -17.49 6.33 -0.60
C PRO A 179 -18.48 5.16 -0.70
N LEU A 180 -18.23 4.22 -1.62
CA LEU A 180 -19.07 3.02 -1.82
C LEU A 180 -19.06 2.09 -0.59
N VAL A 181 -18.02 2.13 0.24
CA VAL A 181 -17.95 1.40 1.52
C VAL A 181 -18.57 2.20 2.67
N MET A 182 -18.22 3.49 2.74
CA MET A 182 -18.50 4.34 3.90
C MET A 182 -19.95 4.83 3.95
N VAL A 183 -20.55 5.22 2.82
CA VAL A 183 -21.92 5.76 2.79
C VAL A 183 -22.96 4.73 3.26
N PRO A 184 -22.93 3.47 2.78
CA PRO A 184 -23.81 2.43 3.31
C PRO A 184 -23.58 2.13 4.79
N ALA A 185 -22.33 2.24 5.27
CA ALA A 185 -22.01 2.04 6.69
C ALA A 185 -22.66 3.10 7.60
N MET A 186 -22.88 4.31 7.09
CA MET A 186 -23.59 5.40 7.78
C MET A 186 -25.12 5.34 7.62
N GLY A 187 -25.64 4.35 6.89
CA GLY A 187 -27.07 4.25 6.56
C GLY A 187 -27.53 5.23 5.48
N GLY A 188 -26.62 5.74 4.64
CA GLY A 188 -26.95 6.64 3.54
C GLY A 188 -27.64 5.97 2.36
N SER A 189 -28.42 6.74 1.60
CA SER A 189 -29.10 6.29 0.38
C SER A 189 -28.18 6.28 -0.84
N ALA A 190 -28.65 5.72 -1.96
CA ALA A 190 -27.91 5.76 -3.23
C ALA A 190 -27.75 7.20 -3.77
N ASP A 191 -28.69 8.10 -3.45
CA ASP A 191 -28.60 9.52 -3.80
C ASP A 191 -27.53 10.24 -2.95
N ASP A 192 -27.45 9.92 -1.65
CA ASP A 192 -26.37 10.41 -0.78
C ASP A 192 -25.01 9.92 -1.26
N MET A 193 -24.94 8.66 -1.71
CA MET A 193 -23.72 8.07 -2.27
C MET A 193 -23.27 8.81 -3.54
N ALA A 194 -24.19 9.09 -4.46
CA ALA A 194 -23.90 9.87 -5.66
C ALA A 194 -23.40 11.29 -5.33
N ALA A 195 -23.97 11.93 -4.31
CA ALA A 195 -23.56 13.25 -3.85
C ALA A 195 -22.16 13.23 -3.19
N VAL A 196 -21.86 12.22 -2.36
CA VAL A 196 -20.52 12.06 -1.76
C VAL A 196 -19.48 11.75 -2.83
N VAL A 197 -19.77 10.88 -3.80
CA VAL A 197 -18.86 10.60 -4.92
C VAL A 197 -18.53 11.87 -5.71
N SER A 198 -19.54 12.67 -6.05
CA SER A 198 -19.33 13.96 -6.74
C SER A 198 -18.45 14.89 -5.93
N THR A 199 -18.67 14.94 -4.61
CA THR A 199 -17.85 15.71 -3.66
C THR A 199 -16.40 15.24 -3.63
N VAL A 200 -16.18 13.93 -3.61
CA VAL A 200 -14.83 13.34 -3.63
C VAL A 200 -14.10 13.67 -4.92
N LEU A 201 -14.78 13.61 -6.07
CA LEU A 201 -14.18 14.00 -7.36
C LEU A 201 -13.75 15.47 -7.37
N LEU A 202 -14.61 16.37 -6.86
CA LEU A 202 -14.30 17.80 -6.75
C LEU A 202 -13.06 18.04 -5.85
N VAL A 203 -13.10 17.50 -4.63
CA VAL A 203 -12.03 17.70 -3.64
C VAL A 203 -10.72 17.08 -4.11
N THR A 204 -10.75 15.91 -4.75
CA THR A 204 -9.57 15.26 -5.35
C THR A 204 -8.94 16.15 -6.42
N GLY A 205 -9.75 16.74 -7.32
CA GLY A 205 -9.26 17.68 -8.34
C GLY A 205 -8.61 18.92 -7.71
N MET A 206 -9.28 19.54 -6.75
CA MET A 206 -8.79 20.72 -6.04
C MET A 206 -7.50 20.44 -5.27
N ASN A 207 -7.46 19.37 -4.48
CA ASN A 207 -6.31 18.97 -3.68
C ASN A 207 -5.12 18.58 -4.54
N THR A 208 -5.35 17.91 -5.67
CA THR A 208 -4.28 17.55 -6.61
C THR A 208 -3.63 18.80 -7.19
N LEU A 209 -4.41 19.76 -7.66
CA LEU A 209 -3.89 21.04 -8.13
C LEU A 209 -3.10 21.75 -7.02
N LEU A 210 -3.69 21.88 -5.83
CA LEU A 210 -3.04 22.51 -4.67
C LEU A 210 -1.67 21.88 -4.36
N HIS A 211 -1.61 20.55 -4.34
CA HIS A 211 -0.39 19.81 -4.05
C HIS A 211 0.68 19.93 -5.14
N MET A 212 0.28 19.97 -6.42
CA MET A 212 1.21 20.21 -7.53
C MET A 212 1.74 21.65 -7.56
N PHE A 213 0.93 22.63 -7.15
CA PHE A 213 1.34 24.04 -7.13
C PHE A 213 2.24 24.38 -5.93
N ILE A 214 1.81 24.01 -4.72
CA ILE A 214 2.42 24.42 -3.44
C ILE A 214 3.13 23.28 -2.73
N GLY A 215 2.63 22.05 -2.85
CA GLY A 215 3.12 20.86 -2.14
C GLY A 215 4.46 20.35 -2.67
N THR A 216 4.57 19.06 -2.97
CA THR A 216 5.85 18.49 -3.43
C THR A 216 6.23 18.91 -4.85
N ARG A 217 5.29 19.41 -5.66
CA ARG A 217 5.47 19.64 -7.11
C ARG A 217 5.81 18.38 -7.90
N LEU A 218 5.64 17.19 -7.35
CA LEU A 218 5.66 15.96 -8.13
C LEU A 218 4.30 15.76 -8.81
N PRO A 219 4.20 14.96 -9.90
CA PRO A 219 2.95 14.62 -10.58
C PRO A 219 2.12 13.65 -9.73
N LEU A 220 1.80 14.04 -8.50
CA LEU A 220 1.13 13.23 -7.49
C LEU A 220 -0.35 13.59 -7.39
N VAL A 221 -1.20 12.58 -7.52
CA VAL A 221 -2.64 12.74 -7.38
C VAL A 221 -3.01 12.61 -5.91
N GLN A 222 -3.72 13.61 -5.41
CA GLN A 222 -4.27 13.65 -4.06
C GLN A 222 -5.73 13.23 -4.09
N GLY A 223 -6.12 12.33 -3.20
CA GLY A 223 -7.50 11.87 -3.11
C GLY A 223 -7.79 11.23 -1.76
N PRO A 224 -8.94 10.56 -1.62
CA PRO A 224 -9.29 9.85 -0.39
C PRO A 224 -8.30 8.71 -0.13
N SER A 225 -7.86 8.54 1.13
CA SER A 225 -6.89 7.50 1.49
C SER A 225 -7.51 6.36 2.30
N PHE A 226 -7.11 5.12 1.96
CA PHE A 226 -7.49 3.92 2.70
C PHE A 226 -6.94 3.89 4.13
N VAL A 227 -5.88 4.65 4.42
CA VAL A 227 -5.35 4.80 5.79
C VAL A 227 -6.41 5.39 6.73
N TYR A 228 -7.27 6.29 6.21
CA TYR A 228 -8.35 6.89 6.97
C TYR A 228 -9.65 6.06 7.00
N LEU A 229 -9.76 4.99 6.19
CA LEU A 229 -11.01 4.24 6.07
C LEU A 229 -11.35 3.45 7.35
N ALA A 230 -10.41 2.69 7.89
CA ALA A 230 -10.64 1.91 9.12
C ALA A 230 -11.00 2.77 10.34
N PRO A 231 -10.30 3.89 10.64
CA PRO A 231 -10.69 4.78 11.73
C PRO A 231 -12.01 5.51 11.45
N ALA A 232 -12.32 5.84 10.18
CA ALA A 232 -13.63 6.36 9.82
C ALA A 232 -14.73 5.33 10.13
N LEU A 233 -14.55 4.06 9.77
CA LEU A 233 -15.48 2.98 10.11
C LEU A 233 -15.64 2.77 11.62
N ALA A 234 -14.55 2.95 12.39
CA ALA A 234 -14.61 2.89 13.85
C ALA A 234 -15.37 4.07 14.47
N ILE A 235 -15.28 5.26 13.88
CA ILE A 235 -16.10 6.41 14.27
C ILE A 235 -17.57 6.17 13.92
N ILE A 236 -17.85 5.72 12.68
CA ILE A 236 -19.21 5.43 12.19
C ILE A 236 -19.93 4.43 13.09
N ASN A 237 -19.21 3.42 13.58
CA ASN A 237 -19.75 2.38 14.45
C ASN A 237 -19.53 2.66 15.95
N SER A 238 -19.36 3.94 16.33
CA SER A 238 -19.26 4.32 17.74
C SER A 238 -20.60 4.12 18.46
N PRO A 239 -20.59 3.76 19.76
CA PRO A 239 -21.82 3.47 20.51
C PRO A 239 -22.76 4.68 20.63
N GLU A 240 -22.26 5.89 20.43
CA GLU A 240 -23.04 7.14 20.47
C GLU A 240 -24.01 7.28 19.29
N PHE A 241 -23.82 6.50 18.23
CA PHE A 241 -24.66 6.54 17.04
C PHE A 241 -25.67 5.39 16.97
N PHE A 242 -25.64 4.46 17.93
CA PHE A 242 -26.61 3.36 17.98
C PHE A 242 -27.97 3.87 18.46
N GLY A 243 -29.04 3.55 17.72
CA GLY A 243 -30.43 3.94 18.07
C GLY A 243 -30.91 5.27 17.49
N LEU A 244 -30.14 5.92 16.61
CA LEU A 244 -30.58 7.11 15.88
C LEU A 244 -31.59 6.73 14.79
N ASN A 245 -32.87 7.09 14.96
CA ASN A 245 -33.95 6.77 14.03
C ASN A 245 -34.09 7.77 12.87
N ASP A 246 -33.62 9.02 13.01
CA ASP A 246 -33.74 10.07 11.98
C ASP A 246 -32.39 10.57 11.47
N ASN A 247 -32.21 10.61 10.13
CA ASN A 247 -31.07 11.21 9.42
C ASN A 247 -29.66 10.76 9.90
N ASN A 248 -29.49 9.48 10.23
CA ASN A 248 -28.25 8.92 10.75
C ASN A 248 -27.01 9.30 9.92
N PHE A 249 -27.14 9.23 8.59
CA PHE A 249 -26.08 9.59 7.65
C PHE A 249 -25.51 11.00 7.87
N LYS A 250 -26.37 12.03 7.93
CA LYS A 250 -25.91 13.42 8.10
C LYS A 250 -25.31 13.65 9.47
N HIS A 251 -25.87 13.02 10.51
CA HIS A 251 -25.38 13.15 11.88
C HIS A 251 -23.96 12.58 12.03
N ILE A 252 -23.74 11.36 11.52
CA ILE A 252 -22.42 10.72 11.55
C ILE A 252 -21.42 11.49 10.66
N MET A 253 -21.84 11.92 9.46
CA MET A 253 -20.99 12.68 8.56
C MET A 253 -20.44 13.96 9.24
N LYS A 254 -21.27 14.71 9.97
CA LYS A 254 -20.82 15.92 10.69
C LYS A 254 -19.74 15.64 11.75
N HIS A 255 -19.84 14.53 12.47
CA HIS A 255 -18.84 14.13 13.46
C HIS A 255 -17.53 13.71 12.78
N LEU A 256 -17.65 12.97 11.67
CA LEU A 256 -16.52 12.56 10.86
C LEU A 256 -15.79 13.76 10.25
N GLN A 257 -16.53 14.76 9.75
CA GLN A 257 -15.99 16.03 9.28
C GLN A 257 -15.19 16.75 10.37
N GLY A 258 -15.72 16.87 11.59
CA GLY A 258 -15.03 17.50 12.71
C GLY A 258 -13.74 16.77 13.10
N ALA A 259 -13.78 15.43 13.17
CA ALA A 259 -12.62 14.60 13.45
C ALA A 259 -11.52 14.74 12.38
N ILE A 260 -11.90 14.75 11.09
CA ILE A 260 -10.99 14.92 9.96
C ILE A 260 -10.35 16.32 9.97
N ILE A 261 -11.12 17.38 10.27
CA ILE A 261 -10.58 18.73 10.38
C ILE A 261 -9.53 18.83 11.50
N ILE A 262 -9.77 18.21 12.65
CA ILE A 262 -8.79 18.14 13.74
C ILE A 262 -7.52 17.41 13.29
N GLY A 263 -7.66 16.21 12.69
CA GLY A 263 -6.52 15.44 12.18
C GLY A 263 -5.73 16.18 11.10
N GLY A 264 -6.42 16.83 10.16
CA GLY A 264 -5.81 17.65 9.11
C GLY A 264 -5.09 18.87 9.68
N THR A 265 -5.66 19.55 10.68
CA THR A 265 -5.01 20.68 11.36
C THR A 265 -3.73 20.23 12.06
N PHE A 266 -3.78 19.09 12.75
CA PHE A 266 -2.59 18.48 13.35
C PHE A 266 -1.53 18.15 12.28
N GLN A 267 -1.93 17.61 11.14
CA GLN A 267 -1.04 17.29 10.03
C GLN A 267 -0.41 18.55 9.39
N VAL A 268 -1.16 19.67 9.31
CA VAL A 268 -0.64 20.99 8.88
C VAL A 268 0.46 21.45 9.84
N ILE A 269 0.20 21.38 11.16
CA ILE A 269 1.18 21.74 12.19
C ILE A 269 2.42 20.85 12.05
N LEU A 270 2.24 19.53 11.94
CA LEU A 270 3.33 18.56 11.77
C LEU A 270 4.22 18.89 10.56
N GLY A 271 3.60 19.24 9.42
CA GLY A 271 4.30 19.56 8.18
C GLY A 271 5.02 20.91 8.21
N TYR A 272 4.36 22.01 8.59
CA TYR A 272 4.94 23.36 8.47
C TYR A 272 5.85 23.76 9.63
N THR A 273 5.71 23.17 10.82
CA THR A 273 6.64 23.42 11.94
C THR A 273 8.02 22.80 11.70
N GLY A 274 8.16 21.93 10.70
CA GLY A 274 9.37 21.15 10.46
C GLY A 274 9.52 19.93 11.37
N LEU A 275 8.52 19.66 12.24
CA LEU A 275 8.49 18.48 13.09
C LEU A 275 8.55 17.19 12.24
N MET A 276 7.93 17.19 11.05
CA MET A 276 8.06 16.09 10.11
C MET A 276 9.53 15.80 9.73
N SER A 277 10.38 16.81 9.59
CA SER A 277 11.81 16.59 9.30
C SER A 277 12.55 15.88 10.44
N LEU A 278 12.08 16.01 11.68
CA LEU A 278 12.57 15.23 12.82
C LEU A 278 12.04 13.79 12.77
N PHE A 279 10.74 13.62 12.51
CA PHE A 279 10.12 12.30 12.35
C PHE A 279 10.75 11.47 11.22
N LEU A 280 11.14 12.12 10.11
CA LEU A 280 11.87 11.47 9.02
C LEU A 280 13.23 10.89 9.46
N ARG A 281 13.78 11.24 10.62
CA ARG A 281 14.98 10.56 11.15
C ARG A 281 14.67 9.18 11.75
N LEU A 282 13.41 8.96 12.11
CA LEU A 282 12.92 7.74 12.77
C LEU A 282 12.20 6.80 11.80
N ILE A 283 11.64 7.32 10.70
CA ILE A 283 10.76 6.57 9.78
C ILE A 283 11.60 5.84 8.72
N ASN A 284 12.37 4.80 9.03
CA ASN A 284 13.16 4.15 7.97
C ASN A 284 12.29 3.34 6.98
N PRO A 285 12.78 3.00 5.76
CA PRO A 285 12.10 2.07 4.85
C PRO A 285 11.63 0.76 5.52
N VAL A 286 12.37 0.29 6.53
CA VAL A 286 12.03 -0.88 7.37
C VAL A 286 10.75 -0.64 8.21
N VAL A 287 10.42 0.61 8.54
CA VAL A 287 9.18 1.03 9.23
C VAL A 287 8.06 1.29 8.24
N VAL A 288 8.35 2.01 7.14
CA VAL A 288 7.37 2.36 6.10
C VAL A 288 6.77 1.10 5.48
N SER A 289 7.60 0.12 5.14
CA SER A 289 7.17 -1.10 4.45
C SER A 289 6.07 -1.88 5.17
N PRO A 290 6.29 -2.39 6.41
CA PRO A 290 5.26 -3.15 7.13
C PRO A 290 4.05 -2.28 7.48
N THR A 291 4.22 -0.97 7.68
CA THR A 291 3.11 -0.05 7.95
C THR A 291 2.16 0.03 6.75
N VAL A 292 2.69 0.34 5.55
CA VAL A 292 1.89 0.42 4.32
C VAL A 292 1.31 -0.94 3.95
N ALA A 293 2.07 -2.01 4.14
CA ALA A 293 1.59 -3.36 3.90
C ALA A 293 0.42 -3.74 4.83
N ALA A 294 0.48 -3.35 6.10
CA ALA A 294 -0.61 -3.55 7.05
C ALA A 294 -1.88 -2.74 6.70
N VAL A 295 -1.76 -1.55 6.08
CA VAL A 295 -2.93 -0.82 5.55
C VAL A 295 -3.66 -1.67 4.49
N GLY A 296 -2.93 -2.28 3.56
CA GLY A 296 -3.50 -3.21 2.59
C GLY A 296 -4.14 -4.43 3.25
N LEU A 297 -3.51 -4.99 4.27
CA LEU A 297 -4.05 -6.15 5.01
C LEU A 297 -5.21 -5.80 5.97
N SER A 298 -5.48 -4.53 6.25
CA SER A 298 -6.45 -4.09 7.28
C SER A 298 -7.91 -4.48 6.99
N PHE A 299 -8.24 -4.77 5.74
CA PHE A 299 -9.62 -4.97 5.29
C PHE A 299 -9.87 -6.40 4.76
N PHE A 300 -9.02 -7.35 5.11
CA PHE A 300 -9.13 -8.74 4.65
C PHE A 300 -10.47 -9.40 5.04
N SER A 301 -11.03 -9.03 6.20
CA SER A 301 -12.32 -9.49 6.70
C SER A 301 -13.52 -8.87 5.96
N TYR A 302 -13.36 -7.68 5.39
CA TYR A 302 -14.41 -6.99 4.63
C TYR A 302 -14.50 -7.51 3.19
N GLY A 303 -13.36 -7.56 2.48
CA GLY A 303 -13.32 -7.74 1.03
C GLY A 303 -14.00 -9.02 0.56
N PHE A 304 -13.51 -10.18 1.01
CA PHE A 304 -14.06 -11.45 0.56
C PHE A 304 -15.44 -11.75 1.17
N ALA A 305 -15.72 -11.29 2.40
CA ALA A 305 -17.03 -11.46 3.02
C ALA A 305 -18.14 -10.75 2.24
N LYS A 306 -17.87 -9.53 1.73
CA LYS A 306 -18.81 -8.81 0.88
C LYS A 306 -18.87 -9.40 -0.53
N LEU A 307 -17.74 -9.82 -1.10
CA LEU A 307 -17.68 -10.53 -2.38
C LEU A 307 -18.53 -11.81 -2.35
N GLY A 308 -18.48 -12.57 -1.26
CA GLY A 308 -19.21 -13.82 -1.07
C GLY A 308 -20.73 -13.71 -1.11
N THR A 309 -21.29 -12.50 -0.95
CA THR A 309 -22.75 -12.28 -1.07
C THR A 309 -23.29 -12.56 -2.48
N CYS A 310 -22.44 -12.41 -3.51
CA CYS A 310 -22.69 -12.90 -4.86
C CYS A 310 -21.39 -13.46 -5.44
N ILE A 311 -21.02 -14.65 -4.96
CA ILE A 311 -19.73 -15.27 -5.27
C ILE A 311 -19.44 -15.42 -6.78
N GLU A 312 -20.46 -15.70 -7.60
CA GLU A 312 -20.32 -15.87 -9.05
C GLU A 312 -19.77 -14.61 -9.73
N MET A 313 -20.45 -13.48 -9.51
CA MET A 313 -20.05 -12.20 -10.09
C MET A 313 -18.79 -11.64 -9.43
N GLY A 314 -18.63 -11.88 -8.13
CA GLY A 314 -17.46 -11.46 -7.37
C GLY A 314 -16.16 -12.14 -7.83
N ILE A 315 -16.18 -13.47 -7.96
CA ILE A 315 -15.03 -14.23 -8.47
C ILE A 315 -14.77 -13.87 -9.93
N LEU A 316 -15.82 -13.72 -10.76
CA LEU A 316 -15.67 -13.29 -12.15
C LEU A 316 -14.94 -11.94 -12.24
N GLN A 317 -15.36 -10.95 -11.44
CA GLN A 317 -14.71 -9.64 -11.40
C GLN A 317 -13.24 -9.74 -10.98
N LEU A 318 -12.96 -10.47 -9.91
CA LEU A 318 -11.60 -10.64 -9.41
C LEU A 318 -10.71 -11.33 -10.45
N LEU A 319 -11.21 -12.39 -11.07
CA LEU A 319 -10.50 -13.14 -12.11
C LEU A 319 -10.24 -12.28 -13.35
N MET A 320 -11.22 -11.49 -13.81
CA MET A 320 -11.04 -10.60 -14.97
C MET A 320 -9.93 -9.58 -14.72
N VAL A 321 -9.91 -8.95 -13.55
CA VAL A 321 -8.84 -7.99 -13.20
C VAL A 321 -7.47 -8.68 -13.13
N VAL A 322 -7.39 -9.88 -12.54
CA VAL A 322 -6.14 -10.65 -12.47
C VAL A 322 -5.66 -11.08 -13.87
N ILE A 323 -6.57 -11.53 -14.74
CA ILE A 323 -6.27 -11.89 -16.13
C ILE A 323 -5.69 -10.67 -16.87
N PHE A 324 -6.31 -9.51 -16.76
CA PHE A 324 -5.84 -8.30 -17.42
C PHE A 324 -4.52 -7.78 -16.84
N ALA A 325 -4.37 -7.80 -15.52
CA ALA A 325 -3.20 -7.26 -14.83
C ALA A 325 -1.95 -8.15 -14.94
N LEU A 326 -2.10 -9.48 -14.99
CA LEU A 326 -0.99 -10.44 -14.99
C LEU A 326 -0.78 -11.12 -16.36
N TYR A 327 -1.83 -11.71 -16.92
CA TYR A 327 -1.72 -12.58 -18.10
C TYR A 327 -1.70 -11.78 -19.40
N LEU A 328 -2.60 -10.80 -19.56
CA LEU A 328 -2.66 -9.95 -20.76
C LEU A 328 -1.74 -8.72 -20.68
N ARG A 329 -0.92 -8.63 -19.63
CA ARG A 329 -0.01 -7.50 -19.34
C ARG A 329 0.87 -7.09 -20.52
N LYS A 330 1.37 -8.06 -21.30
CA LYS A 330 2.33 -7.83 -22.39
C LYS A 330 1.66 -7.47 -23.72
N ILE A 331 0.34 -7.63 -23.84
CA ILE A 331 -0.40 -7.38 -25.09
C ILE A 331 -0.45 -5.88 -25.33
N LYS A 332 0.04 -5.46 -26.51
CA LYS A 332 -0.03 -4.08 -26.97
C LYS A 332 -1.18 -3.97 -27.96
N LEU A 333 -2.19 -3.17 -27.63
CA LEU A 333 -3.25 -2.79 -28.56
C LEU A 333 -2.91 -1.40 -29.09
N PHE A 334 -2.82 -1.23 -30.42
CA PHE A 334 -2.45 0.04 -31.05
C PHE A 334 -1.13 0.65 -30.52
N GLY A 335 -0.17 -0.20 -30.14
CA GLY A 335 1.11 0.23 -29.56
C GLY A 335 1.08 0.58 -28.07
N TYR A 336 -0.10 0.61 -27.43
CA TYR A 336 -0.26 0.91 -26.00
C TYR A 336 -0.52 -0.35 -25.18
N ARG A 337 0.01 -0.41 -23.96
CA ARG A 337 -0.23 -1.52 -23.01
C ARG A 337 -1.58 -1.32 -22.29
N VAL A 338 -2.68 -1.40 -23.05
CA VAL A 338 -4.05 -1.09 -22.60
C VAL A 338 -4.44 -1.92 -21.38
N PHE A 339 -4.27 -3.24 -21.42
CA PHE A 339 -4.70 -4.13 -20.34
C PHE A 339 -3.99 -3.88 -19.00
N LEU A 340 -2.73 -3.43 -19.02
CA LEU A 340 -1.98 -3.17 -17.78
C LEU A 340 -2.46 -1.91 -17.08
N ILE A 341 -2.75 -0.84 -17.83
CA ILE A 341 -3.13 0.46 -17.26
C ILE A 341 -4.63 0.49 -16.96
N TYR A 342 -5.43 -0.16 -17.81
CA TYR A 342 -6.89 -0.16 -17.69
C TYR A 342 -7.45 -1.45 -17.10
N ALA A 343 -6.64 -2.29 -16.44
CA ALA A 343 -7.07 -3.59 -15.89
C ALA A 343 -8.33 -3.49 -15.02
N VAL A 344 -8.33 -2.55 -14.08
CA VAL A 344 -9.43 -2.29 -13.14
C VAL A 344 -10.70 -1.82 -13.84
N PRO A 345 -10.70 -0.69 -14.60
CA PRO A 345 -11.92 -0.20 -15.25
C PRO A 345 -12.41 -1.11 -16.37
N LEU A 346 -11.53 -1.78 -17.13
CA LEU A 346 -11.91 -2.70 -18.19
C LEU A 346 -12.49 -4.00 -17.60
N GLY A 347 -11.92 -4.52 -16.52
CA GLY A 347 -12.49 -5.61 -15.72
C GLY A 347 -13.88 -5.28 -15.22
N LEU A 348 -14.04 -4.10 -14.59
CA LEU A 348 -15.33 -3.62 -14.11
C LEU A 348 -16.37 -3.50 -15.25
N GLY A 349 -16.01 -2.88 -16.37
CA GLY A 349 -16.92 -2.68 -17.49
C GLY A 349 -17.42 -3.98 -18.10
N ILE A 350 -16.52 -4.96 -18.28
CA ILE A 350 -16.89 -6.27 -18.84
C ILE A 350 -17.78 -7.04 -17.87
N THR A 351 -17.41 -7.13 -16.60
CA THR A 351 -18.21 -7.88 -15.62
C THR A 351 -19.55 -7.21 -15.36
N TRP A 352 -19.60 -5.86 -15.37
CA TRP A 352 -20.86 -5.13 -15.29
C TRP A 352 -21.76 -5.40 -16.50
N ALA A 353 -21.21 -5.45 -17.72
CA ALA A 353 -21.97 -5.81 -18.91
C ALA A 353 -22.53 -7.24 -18.83
N ILE A 354 -21.72 -8.20 -18.33
CA ILE A 354 -22.18 -9.57 -18.07
C ILE A 354 -23.28 -9.58 -17.00
N ALA A 355 -23.12 -8.83 -15.90
CA ALA A 355 -24.11 -8.70 -14.84
C ALA A 355 -25.45 -8.15 -15.39
N PHE A 356 -25.37 -7.17 -16.27
CA PHE A 356 -26.52 -6.58 -16.95
C PHE A 356 -27.26 -7.61 -17.82
N VAL A 357 -26.53 -8.38 -18.65
CA VAL A 357 -27.13 -9.44 -19.47
C VAL A 357 -27.77 -10.53 -18.60
N LEU A 358 -27.13 -10.96 -17.51
CA LEU A 358 -27.68 -11.95 -16.58
C LEU A 358 -28.91 -11.43 -15.83
N THR A 359 -28.94 -10.14 -15.52
CA THR A 359 -30.10 -9.49 -14.91
C THR A 359 -31.27 -9.41 -15.90
N ALA A 360 -31.00 -9.02 -17.16
CA ALA A 360 -31.99 -8.90 -18.22
C ALA A 360 -32.60 -10.25 -18.65
N THR A 361 -31.80 -11.32 -18.65
CA THR A 361 -32.25 -12.68 -18.94
C THR A 361 -33.03 -13.33 -17.78
N GLY A 362 -33.15 -12.65 -16.64
CA GLY A 362 -33.95 -13.10 -15.50
C GLY A 362 -33.29 -14.17 -14.65
N VAL A 363 -31.98 -14.43 -14.81
CA VAL A 363 -31.22 -15.42 -14.00
C VAL A 363 -31.29 -15.09 -12.51
N TYR A 364 -31.30 -13.81 -12.18
CA TYR A 364 -31.45 -13.29 -10.81
C TYR A 364 -32.87 -12.76 -10.52
N SER A 365 -33.89 -13.22 -11.25
CA SER A 365 -35.29 -12.86 -11.01
C SER A 365 -36.07 -14.08 -10.54
N TYR A 366 -36.39 -14.12 -9.25
CA TYR A 366 -37.12 -15.24 -8.66
C TYR A 366 -38.63 -14.92 -8.62
N LYS A 367 -39.46 -15.86 -9.09
CA LYS A 367 -40.93 -15.68 -9.13
C LYS A 367 -41.49 -15.43 -7.72
N GLY A 368 -42.31 -14.39 -7.57
CA GLY A 368 -42.94 -14.03 -6.30
C GLY A 368 -42.03 -13.27 -5.31
N CYS A 369 -40.88 -12.79 -5.77
CA CYS A 369 -39.94 -12.01 -4.96
C CYS A 369 -39.67 -10.63 -5.54
N ASP A 370 -39.58 -9.63 -4.68
CA ASP A 370 -39.14 -8.28 -5.02
C ASP A 370 -37.80 -7.99 -4.32
N ALA A 371 -36.86 -7.39 -5.05
CA ALA A 371 -35.56 -7.00 -4.52
C ALA A 371 -35.64 -5.77 -3.59
N ASN A 372 -36.73 -4.99 -3.67
CA ASN A 372 -36.92 -3.77 -2.90
C ASN A 372 -37.53 -4.02 -1.50
N ILE A 373 -38.08 -5.22 -1.26
CA ILE A 373 -38.70 -5.57 0.03
C ILE A 373 -37.64 -6.16 0.96
N PRO A 374 -37.47 -5.65 2.20
CA PRO A 374 -36.52 -6.20 3.15
C PRO A 374 -36.89 -7.64 3.53
N ALA A 375 -35.87 -8.45 3.82
CA ALA A 375 -36.02 -9.83 4.28
C ALA A 375 -36.67 -9.85 5.68
N SER A 376 -37.99 -9.66 5.74
CA SER A 376 -38.77 -9.71 6.97
C SER A 376 -39.33 -11.11 7.21
N ASN A 377 -39.74 -11.37 8.45
CA ASN A 377 -40.38 -12.63 8.82
C ASN A 377 -41.71 -12.88 8.07
N ASN A 378 -42.29 -11.82 7.49
CA ASN A 378 -43.54 -11.86 6.71
C ASN A 378 -43.32 -12.30 5.24
N VAL A 379 -42.07 -12.51 4.81
CA VAL A 379 -41.75 -13.00 3.45
C VAL A 379 -41.50 -14.51 3.48
N SER A 380 -41.93 -15.21 2.43
CA SER A 380 -41.74 -16.66 2.25
C SER A 380 -40.27 -17.07 2.46
N ALA A 381 -40.05 -18.23 3.08
CA ALA A 381 -38.70 -18.74 3.39
C ALA A 381 -37.82 -18.86 2.13
N PHE A 382 -38.43 -19.21 0.99
CA PHE A 382 -37.79 -19.21 -0.32
C PHE A 382 -37.25 -17.82 -0.68
N CYS A 383 -38.09 -16.79 -0.58
CA CYS A 383 -37.69 -15.44 -0.93
C CYS A 383 -36.61 -14.90 0.01
N ARG A 384 -36.73 -15.17 1.32
CA ARG A 384 -35.75 -14.77 2.33
C ARG A 384 -34.33 -15.24 1.98
N LYS A 385 -34.18 -16.45 1.43
CA LYS A 385 -32.89 -17.01 0.99
C LYS A 385 -32.33 -16.30 -0.25
N HIS A 386 -33.18 -15.83 -1.15
CA HIS A 386 -32.77 -15.29 -2.45
C HIS A 386 -32.72 -13.76 -2.52
N VAL A 387 -33.35 -13.02 -1.60
CA VAL A 387 -33.38 -11.53 -1.56
C VAL A 387 -31.97 -10.92 -1.46
N LEU A 388 -31.10 -11.46 -0.60
CA LEU A 388 -29.71 -11.00 -0.47
C LEU A 388 -28.95 -11.11 -1.79
N ARG A 389 -29.17 -12.22 -2.51
CA ARG A 389 -28.57 -12.48 -3.81
C ARG A 389 -29.12 -11.54 -4.88
N MET A 390 -30.43 -11.31 -4.91
CA MET A 390 -31.05 -10.35 -5.83
C MET A 390 -30.52 -8.93 -5.60
N LYS A 391 -30.40 -8.49 -4.35
CA LYS A 391 -29.89 -7.15 -4.03
C LYS A 391 -28.42 -6.96 -4.42
N SER A 392 -27.61 -8.00 -4.30
CA SER A 392 -26.15 -7.91 -4.47
C SER A 392 -25.64 -8.29 -5.87
N CYS A 393 -26.36 -9.16 -6.60
CA CYS A 393 -25.97 -9.61 -7.94
C CYS A 393 -26.57 -8.76 -9.08
N ARG A 394 -27.73 -8.12 -8.85
CA ARG A 394 -28.44 -7.37 -9.89
C ARG A 394 -27.87 -5.96 -10.05
N VAL A 395 -27.95 -5.44 -11.27
CA VAL A 395 -27.51 -4.06 -11.61
C VAL A 395 -28.63 -3.03 -11.60
N ASP A 396 -29.89 -3.46 -11.57
CA ASP A 396 -31.08 -2.59 -11.66
C ASP A 396 -31.65 -2.16 -10.30
N THR A 397 -30.92 -2.42 -9.21
CA THR A 397 -31.34 -2.15 -7.83
C THR A 397 -31.22 -0.69 -7.41
N SER A 398 -30.42 0.10 -8.13
CA SER A 398 -30.21 1.51 -7.81
C SER A 398 -31.14 2.42 -8.62
N HIS A 399 -31.85 3.33 -7.91
CA HIS A 399 -32.65 4.36 -8.57
C HIS A 399 -31.83 5.64 -8.87
N ALA A 400 -30.61 5.75 -8.35
CA ALA A 400 -29.78 6.97 -8.39
C ALA A 400 -29.66 7.58 -9.79
N LEU A 401 -29.54 6.76 -10.85
CA LEU A 401 -29.40 7.27 -12.22
C LEU A 401 -30.67 7.97 -12.73
N ARG A 402 -31.85 7.57 -12.25
CA ARG A 402 -33.14 8.19 -12.59
C ARG A 402 -33.41 9.43 -11.76
N SER A 403 -33.18 9.38 -10.44
CA SER A 403 -33.44 10.49 -9.49
C SER A 403 -32.44 11.63 -9.57
N SER A 404 -31.18 11.36 -9.95
CA SER A 404 -30.11 12.36 -9.89
C SER A 404 -30.31 13.54 -10.87
N PRO A 405 -30.05 14.78 -10.45
CA PRO A 405 -30.02 15.93 -11.36
C PRO A 405 -28.82 15.82 -12.32
N TRP A 406 -28.96 16.45 -13.50
CA TRP A 406 -27.87 16.51 -14.49
C TRP A 406 -26.67 17.32 -13.98
N PHE A 407 -26.93 18.45 -13.34
CA PHE A 407 -25.91 19.32 -12.78
C PHE A 407 -26.12 19.46 -11.27
N ARG A 408 -25.05 19.24 -10.50
CA ARG A 408 -24.99 19.45 -9.05
C ARG A 408 -23.63 20.04 -8.71
N PHE A 409 -23.62 21.15 -7.98
CA PHE A 409 -22.38 21.73 -7.48
C PHE A 409 -22.12 21.27 -6.03
N PRO A 410 -21.04 20.53 -5.73
CA PRO A 410 -20.66 20.23 -4.35
C PRO A 410 -20.11 21.49 -3.65
N TYR A 411 -20.73 21.89 -2.55
CA TYR A 411 -20.37 23.10 -1.79
C TYR A 411 -19.90 22.73 -0.38
N PRO A 412 -19.08 23.57 0.27
CA PRO A 412 -18.60 23.29 1.62
C PRO A 412 -19.76 23.25 2.62
N LEU A 413 -19.63 22.42 3.66
CA LEU A 413 -20.64 22.27 4.72
C LEU A 413 -22.02 21.81 4.24
N GLN A 414 -22.12 21.14 3.08
CA GLN A 414 -23.39 20.62 2.52
C GLN A 414 -24.13 19.64 3.42
N TRP A 415 -23.43 18.97 4.33
CA TRP A 415 -24.00 18.04 5.31
C TRP A 415 -24.37 18.71 6.64
N GLY A 416 -24.05 20.01 6.77
CA GLY A 416 -24.24 20.86 7.94
C GLY A 416 -22.92 21.19 8.67
N THR A 417 -23.02 21.84 9.83
CA THR A 417 -21.86 22.28 10.60
C THR A 417 -21.11 21.10 11.22
N PRO A 418 -19.76 21.04 11.12
CA PRO A 418 -18.98 19.94 11.70
C PRO A 418 -19.12 19.90 13.22
N VAL A 419 -19.20 18.70 13.78
CA VAL A 419 -19.25 18.49 15.23
C VAL A 419 -17.90 17.99 15.70
N PHE A 420 -17.29 18.70 16.64
CA PHE A 420 -15.94 18.42 17.11
C PHE A 420 -15.99 17.56 18.38
N SER A 421 -15.45 16.34 18.28
CA SER A 421 -15.28 15.42 19.40
C SER A 421 -13.79 15.16 19.61
N TRP A 422 -13.28 15.46 20.81
CA TRP A 422 -11.85 15.37 21.10
C TRP A 422 -11.32 13.93 20.96
N LYS A 423 -12.09 12.93 21.37
CA LYS A 423 -11.70 11.51 21.31
C LYS A 423 -11.60 11.01 19.86
N MET A 424 -12.53 11.40 19.00
CA MET A 424 -12.51 11.05 17.57
C MET A 424 -11.41 11.84 16.84
N GLY A 425 -11.23 13.12 17.21
CA GLY A 425 -10.15 13.97 16.70
C GLY A 425 -8.76 13.41 17.04
N LEU A 426 -8.56 12.91 18.27
CA LEU A 426 -7.27 12.32 18.68
C LEU A 426 -6.94 11.04 17.88
N VAL A 427 -7.94 10.19 17.61
CA VAL A 427 -7.76 9.02 16.71
C VAL A 427 -7.32 9.49 15.32
N MET A 428 -7.99 10.51 14.76
CA MET A 428 -7.62 11.06 13.46
C MET A 428 -6.24 11.73 13.45
N CYS A 429 -5.79 12.34 14.55
CA CYS A 429 -4.41 12.85 14.67
C CYS A 429 -3.38 11.74 14.53
N VAL A 430 -3.54 10.62 15.26
CA VAL A 430 -2.60 9.48 15.16
C VAL A 430 -2.61 8.88 13.76
N VAL A 431 -3.79 8.72 13.16
CA VAL A 431 -3.95 8.21 11.80
C VAL A 431 -3.30 9.15 10.78
N SER A 432 -3.36 10.47 10.98
CA SER A 432 -2.72 11.43 10.08
C SER A 432 -1.18 11.32 10.07
N VAL A 433 -0.57 10.87 11.17
CA VAL A 433 0.87 10.53 11.19
C VAL A 433 1.14 9.34 10.28
N ILE A 434 0.31 8.30 10.38
CA ILE A 434 0.45 7.08 9.56
C ILE A 434 0.21 7.41 8.08
N ALA A 435 -0.81 8.23 7.77
CA ALA A 435 -1.06 8.71 6.41
C ALA A 435 0.14 9.48 5.87
N SER A 436 0.79 10.28 6.73
CA SER A 436 2.01 10.99 6.34
C SER A 436 3.18 10.04 6.07
N VAL A 437 3.33 8.95 6.82
CA VAL A 437 4.34 7.89 6.58
C VAL A 437 4.11 7.22 5.22
N ASP A 438 2.85 6.90 4.89
CA ASP A 438 2.47 6.33 3.59
C ASP A 438 2.79 7.29 2.42
N SER A 439 2.45 8.58 2.59
CA SER A 439 2.78 9.62 1.61
C SER A 439 4.29 9.79 1.41
N VAL A 440 5.11 9.72 2.47
CA VAL A 440 6.58 9.78 2.36
C VAL A 440 7.11 8.65 1.47
N GLY A 441 6.61 7.43 1.65
CA GLY A 441 6.95 6.30 0.78
C GLY A 441 6.60 6.57 -0.69
N SER A 442 5.41 7.15 -0.93
CA SER A 442 4.94 7.49 -2.27
C SER A 442 5.74 8.62 -2.94
N TYR A 443 6.12 9.64 -2.18
CA TYR A 443 6.99 10.73 -2.68
C TYR A 443 8.33 10.19 -3.12
N HIS A 444 8.91 9.32 -2.29
CA HIS A 444 10.21 8.73 -2.57
C HIS A 444 10.15 7.84 -3.81
N ALA A 445 9.21 6.90 -3.87
CA ALA A 445 9.05 6.02 -5.03
C ALA A 445 8.79 6.80 -6.32
N SER A 446 7.95 7.84 -6.28
CA SER A 446 7.65 8.67 -7.46
C SER A 446 8.85 9.49 -7.93
N SER A 447 9.61 10.06 -6.99
CA SER A 447 10.79 10.85 -7.32
C SER A 447 11.87 10.03 -8.03
N LEU A 448 12.03 8.76 -7.67
CA LEU A 448 12.97 7.87 -8.33
C LEU A 448 12.55 7.51 -9.76
N PHE A 449 11.24 7.45 -10.02
CA PHE A 449 10.73 7.20 -11.37
C PHE A 449 10.79 8.42 -12.30
N VAL A 450 10.74 9.64 -11.76
CA VAL A 450 10.55 10.86 -12.59
C VAL A 450 11.67 11.88 -12.45
N ALA A 451 12.20 12.08 -11.24
CA ALA A 451 13.16 13.14 -10.92
C ALA A 451 14.58 12.62 -10.67
N THR A 452 14.83 11.31 -10.84
CA THR A 452 16.12 10.60 -10.66
C THR A 452 16.76 10.68 -9.27
N ARG A 453 16.32 11.58 -8.38
CA ARG A 453 16.83 11.77 -7.02
C ARG A 453 15.69 12.00 -6.01
N PRO A 454 15.87 11.58 -4.73
CA PRO A 454 14.86 11.70 -3.69
C PRO A 454 14.59 13.15 -3.27
N PRO A 455 13.36 13.48 -2.81
CA PRO A 455 13.03 14.82 -2.34
C PRO A 455 13.77 15.14 -1.04
N THR A 456 14.12 16.42 -0.84
CA THR A 456 14.74 16.87 0.41
C THR A 456 13.71 16.87 1.55
N SER A 457 14.17 16.76 2.80
CA SER A 457 13.28 16.74 3.97
C SER A 457 12.35 17.96 4.06
N GLY A 458 12.83 19.13 3.61
CA GLY A 458 12.00 20.35 3.57
C GLY A 458 10.88 20.28 2.53
N VAL A 459 11.14 19.71 1.34
CA VAL A 459 10.09 19.47 0.32
C VAL A 459 9.07 18.46 0.81
N VAL A 460 9.52 17.41 1.52
CA VAL A 460 8.62 16.43 2.15
C VAL A 460 7.77 17.11 3.22
N SER A 461 8.37 17.89 4.12
CA SER A 461 7.67 18.65 5.17
C SER A 461 6.59 19.57 4.58
N ARG A 462 6.93 20.28 3.50
CA ARG A 462 5.99 21.11 2.74
C ARG A 462 4.87 20.30 2.10
N GLY A 463 5.21 19.15 1.50
CA GLY A 463 4.25 18.21 0.92
C GLY A 463 3.20 17.77 1.93
N ILE A 464 3.65 17.30 3.10
CA ILE A 464 2.79 16.87 4.21
C ILE A 464 1.96 18.02 4.77
N GLY A 465 2.53 19.23 4.89
CA GLY A 465 1.77 20.41 5.30
C GLY A 465 0.60 20.71 4.35
N VAL A 466 0.81 20.58 3.03
CA VAL A 466 -0.26 20.74 2.03
C VAL A 466 -1.24 19.56 2.03
N GLU A 467 -0.80 18.35 2.33
CA GLU A 467 -1.71 17.21 2.56
C GLU A 467 -2.61 17.42 3.78
N GLY A 468 -2.10 18.02 4.85
CA GLY A 468 -2.93 18.45 5.99
C GLY A 468 -4.01 19.44 5.57
N VAL A 469 -3.66 20.45 4.76
CA VAL A 469 -4.64 21.40 4.19
C VAL A 469 -5.66 20.66 3.31
N SER A 470 -5.20 19.71 2.50
CA SER A 470 -6.05 18.87 1.65
C SER A 470 -7.05 18.05 2.47
N THR A 471 -6.62 17.56 3.64
CA THR A 471 -7.46 16.85 4.62
C THR A 471 -8.47 17.78 5.29
N ILE A 472 -8.10 19.03 5.61
CA ILE A 472 -9.06 20.04 6.10
C ILE A 472 -10.14 20.32 5.04
N LEU A 473 -9.75 20.50 3.77
CA LEU A 473 -10.69 20.71 2.66
C LEU A 473 -11.63 19.51 2.48
N ALA A 474 -11.11 18.30 2.64
CA ALA A 474 -11.89 17.06 2.63
C ALA A 474 -12.93 17.01 3.77
N GLY A 475 -12.55 17.44 4.98
CA GLY A 475 -13.47 17.60 6.09
C GLY A 475 -14.52 18.70 5.86
N LEU A 476 -14.15 19.85 5.29
CA LEU A 476 -15.08 20.96 5.01
C LEU A 476 -16.14 20.59 3.96
N TRP A 477 -15.76 19.94 2.87
CA TRP A 477 -16.72 19.46 1.85
C TRP A 477 -17.46 18.19 2.24
N GLY A 478 -16.89 17.42 3.19
CA GLY A 478 -17.48 16.19 3.68
C GLY A 478 -17.33 15.03 2.71
N THR A 479 -16.09 14.68 2.40
CA THR A 479 -15.71 13.44 1.69
C THR A 479 -15.80 12.20 2.58
N GLY A 480 -15.85 12.40 3.90
CA GLY A 480 -15.90 11.39 4.96
C GLY A 480 -14.58 10.67 5.27
N VAL A 481 -13.52 10.88 4.48
CA VAL A 481 -12.16 10.48 4.85
C VAL A 481 -11.16 11.58 4.55
N GLY A 482 -10.01 11.54 5.22
CA GLY A 482 -8.89 12.44 4.94
C GLY A 482 -8.28 12.23 3.55
N SER A 483 -7.52 13.24 3.09
CA SER A 483 -6.91 13.24 1.77
C SER A 483 -5.41 12.97 1.88
N SER A 484 -4.90 12.07 1.04
CA SER A 484 -3.48 11.72 0.95
C SER A 484 -3.09 11.45 -0.50
N THR A 485 -1.80 11.25 -0.74
CA THR A 485 -1.28 10.82 -2.04
C THR A 485 -1.80 9.43 -2.39
N ILE A 486 -2.39 9.29 -3.59
CA ILE A 486 -2.83 7.98 -4.10
C ILE A 486 -1.61 7.17 -4.56
N THR A 487 -1.36 6.06 -3.88
CA THR A 487 -0.22 5.17 -4.14
C THR A 487 -0.26 4.52 -5.53
N GLU A 488 -1.45 4.25 -6.07
CA GLU A 488 -1.64 3.73 -7.44
C GLU A 488 -1.12 4.65 -8.54
N ASN A 489 -1.08 5.96 -8.26
CA ASN A 489 -0.52 6.93 -9.19
C ASN A 489 0.97 6.62 -9.47
N VAL A 490 1.71 6.20 -8.44
CA VAL A 490 3.13 5.85 -8.56
C VAL A 490 3.33 4.68 -9.52
N HIS A 491 2.48 3.65 -9.40
CA HIS A 491 2.46 2.52 -10.33
C HIS A 491 2.11 2.95 -11.75
N THR A 492 1.11 3.83 -11.90
CA THR A 492 0.69 4.35 -13.19
C THR A 492 1.84 5.07 -13.88
N ILE A 493 2.53 5.98 -13.18
CA ILE A 493 3.72 6.70 -13.68
C ILE A 493 4.82 5.71 -14.09
N ALA A 494 5.11 4.71 -13.25
CA ALA A 494 6.16 3.71 -13.51
C ALA A 494 5.91 2.92 -14.80
N VAL A 495 4.64 2.67 -15.13
CA VAL A 495 4.19 1.93 -16.33
C VAL A 495 4.06 2.84 -17.55
N THR A 496 3.39 3.98 -17.43
CA THR A 496 3.12 4.90 -18.54
C THR A 496 4.37 5.65 -18.99
N LYS A 497 5.38 5.74 -18.10
CA LYS A 497 6.58 6.56 -18.29
C LYS A 497 6.23 8.03 -18.56
N MET A 498 5.09 8.48 -18.02
CA MET A 498 4.62 9.87 -18.11
C MET A 498 4.83 10.56 -16.76
N GLY A 499 5.87 11.36 -16.66
CA GLY A 499 6.19 12.15 -15.46
C GLY A 499 5.68 13.60 -15.51
N SER A 500 5.02 14.01 -16.59
CA SER A 500 4.65 15.41 -16.79
C SER A 500 3.58 15.88 -15.79
N ARG A 501 3.89 16.94 -15.05
CA ARG A 501 2.98 17.59 -14.10
C ARG A 501 1.76 18.21 -14.77
N ARG A 502 1.92 18.68 -16.00
CA ARG A 502 0.82 19.30 -16.76
C ARG A 502 -0.25 18.29 -17.13
N ALA A 503 0.13 17.05 -17.43
CA ALA A 503 -0.82 15.99 -17.76
C ALA A 503 -1.71 15.66 -16.54
N VAL A 504 -1.09 15.52 -15.36
CA VAL A 504 -1.83 15.32 -14.11
C VAL A 504 -2.69 16.55 -13.77
N GLY A 505 -2.17 17.77 -13.96
CA GLY A 505 -2.94 19.01 -13.79
C GLY A 505 -4.17 19.11 -14.67
N PHE A 506 -4.05 18.74 -15.96
CA PHE A 506 -5.18 18.71 -16.87
C PHE A 506 -6.23 17.69 -16.43
N GLY A 507 -5.81 16.49 -16.02
CA GLY A 507 -6.71 15.48 -15.47
C GLY A 507 -7.43 15.94 -14.20
N ALA A 508 -6.76 16.71 -13.33
CA ALA A 508 -7.38 17.29 -12.13
C ALA A 508 -8.48 18.31 -12.49
N ILE A 509 -8.25 19.14 -13.51
CA ILE A 509 -9.28 20.06 -14.04
C ILE A 509 -10.46 19.27 -14.61
N LEU A 510 -10.19 18.18 -15.33
CA LEU A 510 -11.26 17.31 -15.83
C LEU A 510 -12.08 16.69 -14.70
N LEU A 511 -11.46 16.26 -13.59
CA LEU A 511 -12.20 15.80 -12.42
C LEU A 511 -13.10 16.89 -11.82
N LEU A 512 -12.62 18.14 -11.75
CA LEU A 512 -13.45 19.26 -11.31
C LEU A 512 -14.68 19.41 -12.20
N LEU A 513 -14.53 19.31 -13.52
CA LEU A 513 -15.66 19.37 -14.45
C LEU A 513 -16.61 18.19 -14.29
N LEU A 514 -16.09 16.96 -14.17
CA LEU A 514 -16.88 15.75 -13.98
C LEU A 514 -17.64 15.74 -12.65
N SER A 515 -17.11 16.41 -11.62
CA SER A 515 -17.78 16.52 -10.31
C SER A 515 -19.08 17.33 -10.34
N ILE A 516 -19.24 18.20 -11.34
CA ILE A 516 -20.46 19.03 -11.51
C ILE A 516 -21.57 18.21 -12.19
N VAL A 517 -21.20 17.14 -12.92
CA VAL A 517 -22.15 16.29 -13.63
C VAL A 517 -22.71 15.24 -12.68
N GLY A 518 -23.88 15.51 -12.10
CA GLY A 518 -24.51 14.64 -11.09
C GLY A 518 -24.78 13.21 -11.58
N LYS A 519 -25.01 13.03 -12.89
CA LYS A 519 -25.15 11.71 -13.51
C LYS A 519 -23.89 10.84 -13.41
N VAL A 520 -22.70 11.43 -13.37
CA VAL A 520 -21.44 10.69 -13.19
C VAL A 520 -21.40 10.05 -11.79
N GLY A 521 -21.72 10.83 -10.76
CA GLY A 521 -21.84 10.33 -9.39
C GLY A 521 -22.91 9.25 -9.25
N ALA A 522 -24.05 9.43 -9.92
CA ALA A 522 -25.13 8.46 -9.91
C ALA A 522 -24.80 7.15 -10.66
N PHE A 523 -24.07 7.23 -11.76
CA PHE A 523 -23.56 6.05 -12.46
C PHE A 523 -22.60 5.26 -11.57
N ILE A 524 -21.68 5.93 -10.89
CA ILE A 524 -20.78 5.29 -9.93
C ILE A 524 -21.58 4.67 -8.77
N ALA A 525 -22.60 5.37 -8.27
CA ALA A 525 -23.48 4.88 -7.22
C ALA A 525 -24.34 3.68 -7.65
N SER A 526 -24.46 3.42 -8.96
CA SER A 526 -25.21 2.27 -9.49
C SER A 526 -24.40 0.98 -9.59
N ILE A 527 -23.08 1.05 -9.34
CA ILE A 527 -22.21 -0.12 -9.41
C ILE A 527 -22.55 -1.07 -8.26
N PRO A 528 -22.84 -2.36 -8.54
CA PRO A 528 -23.11 -3.34 -7.49
C PRO A 528 -21.94 -3.49 -6.50
N ASP A 529 -22.25 -3.50 -5.21
CA ASP A 529 -21.26 -3.60 -4.13
C ASP A 529 -20.33 -4.80 -4.25
N VAL A 530 -20.78 -5.90 -4.87
CA VAL A 530 -19.98 -7.11 -5.04
C VAL A 530 -18.81 -6.89 -6.00
N LEU A 531 -19.05 -6.13 -7.07
CA LEU A 531 -17.98 -5.78 -8.03
C LEU A 531 -16.96 -4.85 -7.36
N VAL A 532 -17.46 -3.89 -6.58
CA VAL A 532 -16.65 -2.98 -5.74
C VAL A 532 -15.79 -3.77 -4.76
N ALA A 533 -16.36 -4.74 -4.04
CA ALA A 533 -15.63 -5.57 -3.08
C ALA A 533 -14.52 -6.40 -3.76
N ALA A 534 -14.78 -6.97 -4.94
CA ALA A 534 -13.78 -7.68 -5.71
C ALA A 534 -12.63 -6.78 -6.19
N LEU A 535 -12.94 -5.54 -6.60
CA LEU A 535 -11.92 -4.54 -6.93
C LEU A 535 -11.07 -4.16 -5.72
N LEU A 536 -11.70 -3.94 -4.56
CA LEU A 536 -11.02 -3.63 -3.31
C LEU A 536 -10.06 -4.75 -2.89
N CYS A 537 -10.46 -6.02 -3.01
CA CYS A 537 -9.57 -7.16 -2.76
C CYS A 537 -8.27 -7.09 -3.59
N PHE A 538 -8.39 -6.80 -4.90
CA PHE A 538 -7.23 -6.66 -5.77
C PHE A 538 -6.37 -5.44 -5.38
N MET A 539 -6.99 -4.30 -5.11
CA MET A 539 -6.28 -3.06 -4.77
C MET A 539 -5.55 -3.15 -3.43
N TRP A 540 -6.17 -3.74 -2.41
CA TRP A 540 -5.55 -3.98 -1.12
C TRP A 540 -4.37 -4.95 -1.20
N ALA A 541 -4.47 -5.99 -2.04
CA ALA A 541 -3.35 -6.87 -2.32
C ALA A 541 -2.19 -6.13 -3.01
N MET A 542 -2.49 -5.24 -3.97
CA MET A 542 -1.50 -4.37 -4.62
C MET A 542 -0.86 -3.37 -3.64
N LEU A 543 -1.65 -2.77 -2.74
CA LEU A 543 -1.14 -1.88 -1.69
C LEU A 543 -0.21 -2.62 -0.73
N CYS A 544 -0.55 -3.86 -0.37
CA CYS A 544 0.32 -4.73 0.42
C CYS A 544 1.66 -4.98 -0.29
N ALA A 545 1.61 -5.37 -1.57
CA ALA A 545 2.80 -5.60 -2.38
C ALA A 545 3.67 -4.33 -2.53
N LEU A 546 3.06 -3.16 -2.72
CA LEU A 546 3.77 -1.89 -2.79
C LEU A 546 4.48 -1.57 -1.47
N GLY A 547 3.79 -1.74 -0.33
CA GLY A 547 4.39 -1.57 0.99
C GLY A 547 5.67 -2.40 1.13
N LEU A 548 5.57 -3.71 0.86
CA LEU A 548 6.71 -4.63 0.90
C LEU A 548 7.82 -4.28 -0.09
N SER A 549 7.46 -3.73 -1.26
CA SER A 549 8.45 -3.35 -2.28
C SER A 549 9.39 -2.22 -1.82
N ASN A 550 8.98 -1.41 -0.83
CA ASN A 550 9.82 -0.36 -0.25
C ASN A 550 11.04 -0.93 0.50
N LEU A 551 11.04 -2.23 0.85
CA LEU A 551 12.21 -2.86 1.44
C LEU A 551 13.41 -2.88 0.50
N ARG A 552 13.20 -2.74 -0.82
CA ARG A 552 14.30 -2.64 -1.81
C ARG A 552 15.30 -1.53 -1.52
N TYR A 553 14.90 -0.52 -0.75
CA TYR A 553 15.76 0.60 -0.35
C TYR A 553 16.57 0.32 0.94
N SER A 554 16.34 -0.83 1.56
CA SER A 554 17.03 -1.33 2.76
C SER A 554 17.80 -2.61 2.44
N ALA A 555 18.66 -3.06 3.36
CA ALA A 555 19.30 -4.36 3.21
C ALA A 555 18.30 -5.49 3.52
N THR A 556 17.57 -5.95 2.50
CA THR A 556 16.57 -7.04 2.60
C THR A 556 17.15 -8.38 3.04
N GLY A 557 18.45 -8.60 2.81
CA GLY A 557 19.16 -9.82 3.23
C GLY A 557 19.60 -9.83 4.70
N SER A 558 19.40 -8.75 5.47
CA SER A 558 19.77 -8.70 6.88
C SER A 558 18.72 -9.42 7.73
N SER A 559 19.16 -10.38 8.56
CA SER A 559 18.28 -11.12 9.48
C SER A 559 17.51 -10.18 10.42
N ARG A 560 18.14 -9.06 10.83
CA ARG A 560 17.50 -8.03 11.65
C ARG A 560 16.24 -7.49 10.98
N ASN A 561 16.37 -7.00 9.75
CA ASN A 561 15.26 -6.36 9.03
C ASN A 561 14.13 -7.34 8.76
N SER A 562 14.46 -8.58 8.38
CA SER A 562 13.46 -9.64 8.17
C SER A 562 12.67 -9.96 9.45
N ILE A 563 13.34 -10.02 10.61
CA ILE A 563 12.67 -10.24 11.91
C ILE A 563 11.77 -9.04 12.26
N ILE A 564 12.25 -7.80 12.11
CA ILE A 564 11.48 -6.59 12.41
C ILE A 564 10.21 -6.54 11.56
N VAL A 565 10.34 -6.71 10.25
CA VAL A 565 9.21 -6.67 9.31
C VAL A 565 8.24 -7.82 9.58
N GLY A 566 8.75 -9.05 9.75
CA GLY A 566 7.93 -10.22 10.02
C GLY A 566 7.13 -10.08 11.31
N LEU A 567 7.78 -9.63 12.40
CA LEU A 567 7.11 -9.43 13.68
C LEU A 567 6.11 -8.27 13.63
N ALA A 568 6.44 -7.16 12.96
CA ALA A 568 5.52 -6.04 12.77
C ALA A 568 4.25 -6.46 12.01
N LEU A 569 4.39 -7.20 10.91
CA LEU A 569 3.25 -7.70 10.14
C LEU A 569 2.40 -8.70 10.92
N PHE A 570 3.03 -9.66 11.59
CA PHE A 570 2.29 -10.66 12.36
C PHE A 570 1.52 -10.03 13.54
N LEU A 571 2.19 -9.18 14.33
CA LEU A 571 1.54 -8.49 15.44
C LEU A 571 0.48 -7.50 14.96
N SER A 572 0.64 -6.91 13.78
CA SER A 572 -0.39 -6.04 13.18
C SER A 572 -1.70 -6.74 12.86
N LEU A 573 -1.72 -8.07 12.75
CA LEU A 573 -2.95 -8.84 12.58
C LEU A 573 -3.40 -9.45 13.91
N SER A 574 -2.45 -9.97 14.69
CA SER A 574 -2.73 -10.69 15.94
C SER A 574 -3.30 -9.78 17.03
N VAL A 575 -2.68 -8.62 17.28
CA VAL A 575 -3.14 -7.70 18.35
C VAL A 575 -4.52 -7.12 18.04
N PRO A 576 -4.78 -6.57 16.83
CA PRO A 576 -6.13 -6.15 16.48
C PRO A 576 -7.17 -7.26 16.55
N SER A 577 -6.83 -8.48 16.11
CA SER A 577 -7.75 -9.63 16.22
C SER A 577 -8.17 -9.91 17.67
N TYR A 578 -7.25 -9.80 18.62
CA TYR A 578 -7.57 -9.92 20.05
C TYR A 578 -8.56 -8.84 20.50
N PHE A 579 -8.27 -7.57 20.19
CA PHE A 579 -9.15 -6.44 20.54
C PHE A 579 -10.53 -6.54 19.89
N GLN A 580 -10.61 -6.98 18.63
CA GLN A 580 -11.84 -7.12 17.86
C GLN A 580 -12.74 -8.27 18.35
N GLN A 581 -12.18 -9.32 18.94
CA GLN A 581 -12.93 -10.48 19.43
C GLN A 581 -13.23 -10.42 20.93
N TYR A 582 -12.56 -9.52 21.67
CA TYR A 582 -12.69 -9.42 23.10
C TYR A 582 -14.13 -9.06 23.52
N GLY A 583 -14.74 -9.88 24.40
CA GLY A 583 -16.06 -9.59 24.96
C GLY A 583 -17.25 -9.72 23.99
N VAL A 584 -17.01 -10.16 22.73
CA VAL A 584 -18.08 -10.37 21.74
C VAL A 584 -18.59 -11.82 21.82
N HIS A 585 -19.81 -12.00 22.31
CA HIS A 585 -20.50 -13.31 22.25
C HIS A 585 -21.24 -13.46 20.91
N PRO A 586 -21.05 -14.58 20.17
CA PRO A 586 -21.67 -14.81 18.85
C PRO A 586 -23.21 -14.78 18.81
N SER A 587 -23.86 -14.83 19.97
CA SER A 587 -25.31 -14.93 20.15
C SER A 587 -26.02 -13.60 20.45
N ALA A 588 -25.30 -12.47 20.51
CA ALA A 588 -25.93 -11.16 20.63
C ALA A 588 -26.47 -10.72 19.25
N ASN A 589 -27.76 -10.34 19.19
CA ASN A 589 -28.38 -9.69 18.03
C ASN A 589 -27.71 -8.32 17.78
N SER A 590 -26.51 -8.32 17.19
CA SER A 590 -25.82 -7.10 16.78
C SER A 590 -26.57 -6.46 15.62
N SER A 591 -26.87 -5.17 15.75
CA SER A 591 -27.43 -4.36 14.66
C SER A 591 -26.42 -4.09 13.53
N VAL A 592 -25.15 -4.40 13.76
CA VAL A 592 -24.04 -4.18 12.81
C VAL A 592 -23.73 -5.47 12.03
N PRO A 593 -23.64 -5.43 10.69
CA PRO A 593 -23.26 -6.60 9.90
C PRO A 593 -21.90 -7.18 10.30
N THR A 594 -21.73 -8.51 10.19
CA THR A 594 -20.52 -9.23 10.61
C THR A 594 -19.22 -8.68 10.03
N TYR A 595 -19.24 -8.17 8.79
CA TYR A 595 -18.06 -7.61 8.13
C TYR A 595 -17.67 -6.20 8.64
N PHE A 596 -18.52 -5.53 9.41
CA PHE A 596 -18.20 -4.28 10.12
C PHE A 596 -17.91 -4.49 11.61
N GLN A 597 -18.12 -5.70 12.13
CA GLN A 597 -17.82 -6.05 13.53
C GLN A 597 -16.38 -5.71 13.97
N PRO A 598 -15.35 -5.84 13.12
CA PRO A 598 -13.99 -5.41 13.49
C PRO A 598 -13.84 -3.92 13.86
N TYR A 599 -14.84 -3.08 13.58
CA TYR A 599 -14.79 -1.64 13.80
C TYR A 599 -15.69 -1.17 14.96
N ILE A 600 -16.34 -2.08 15.71
CA ILE A 600 -17.15 -1.72 16.90
C ILE A 600 -16.35 -1.76 18.23
N VAL A 601 -15.03 -1.93 18.17
CA VAL A 601 -14.16 -2.19 19.34
C VAL A 601 -14.23 -1.11 20.43
N ALA A 602 -14.62 0.11 20.06
CA ALA A 602 -14.84 1.19 21.00
C ALA A 602 -15.87 0.87 22.10
N SER A 603 -16.81 -0.06 21.88
CA SER A 603 -17.86 -0.40 22.85
C SER A 603 -17.52 -1.58 23.77
N HIS A 604 -16.60 -2.46 23.36
CA HIS A 604 -16.37 -3.75 24.04
C HIS A 604 -14.88 -4.07 24.26
N GLY A 605 -13.97 -3.19 23.85
CA GLY A 605 -12.52 -3.47 23.91
C GLY A 605 -11.99 -3.68 25.35
N PRO A 606 -10.86 -4.37 25.50
CA PRO A 606 -10.32 -4.79 26.80
C PRO A 606 -9.86 -3.64 27.71
N VAL A 607 -9.56 -2.46 27.15
CA VAL A 607 -9.06 -1.33 27.95
C VAL A 607 -10.23 -0.65 28.67
N HIS A 608 -10.23 -0.81 30.00
CA HIS A 608 -11.20 -0.21 30.92
C HIS A 608 -10.48 0.66 31.94
N THR A 609 -10.32 1.94 31.63
CA THR A 609 -9.86 2.99 32.55
C THR A 609 -11.03 3.80 33.09
N GLY A 610 -10.79 4.66 34.10
CA GLY A 610 -11.80 5.56 34.66
C GLY A 610 -12.31 6.65 33.70
N SER A 611 -11.73 6.80 32.51
CA SER A 611 -12.17 7.75 31.48
C SER A 611 -12.69 7.04 30.24
N GLY A 612 -14.00 7.17 29.97
CA GLY A 612 -14.63 6.58 28.77
C GLY A 612 -14.03 7.07 27.45
N GLY A 613 -13.54 8.32 27.40
CA GLY A 613 -12.87 8.87 26.22
C GLY A 613 -11.49 8.25 25.97
N VAL A 614 -10.71 7.99 27.02
CA VAL A 614 -9.42 7.29 26.90
C VAL A 614 -9.62 5.84 26.46
N ASN A 615 -10.64 5.17 26.98
CA ASN A 615 -11.01 3.82 26.57
C ASN A 615 -11.36 3.79 25.08
N TYR A 616 -12.18 4.74 24.62
CA TYR A 616 -12.51 4.89 23.19
C TYR A 616 -11.24 4.98 22.33
N VAL A 617 -10.32 5.89 22.68
CA VAL A 617 -9.10 6.14 21.89
C VAL A 617 -8.20 4.91 21.87
N LEU A 618 -7.89 4.33 23.03
CA LEU A 618 -6.96 3.20 23.12
C LEU A 618 -7.52 1.94 22.46
N ASN A 619 -8.78 1.60 22.75
CA ASN A 619 -9.44 0.45 22.12
C ASN A 619 -9.53 0.61 20.60
N THR A 620 -9.84 1.82 20.12
CA THR A 620 -9.88 2.10 18.68
C THR A 620 -8.49 1.97 18.06
N LEU A 621 -7.47 2.66 18.58
CA LEU A 621 -6.12 2.65 18.00
C LEU A 621 -5.47 1.26 18.01
N LEU A 622 -5.63 0.50 19.09
CA LEU A 622 -5.07 -0.85 19.20
C LEU A 622 -5.81 -1.89 18.34
N SER A 623 -7.02 -1.57 17.87
CA SER A 623 -7.77 -2.36 16.90
C SER A 623 -7.41 -2.09 15.44
N LEU A 624 -6.52 -1.13 15.16
CA LEU A 624 -6.11 -0.77 13.80
C LEU A 624 -4.77 -1.41 13.43
N ASN A 625 -4.77 -2.28 12.41
CA ASN A 625 -3.58 -3.04 11.99
C ASN A 625 -2.39 -2.12 11.65
N MET A 626 -2.63 -1.07 10.87
CA MET A 626 -1.60 -0.10 10.50
C MET A 626 -0.97 0.65 11.69
N VAL A 627 -1.72 0.90 12.77
CA VAL A 627 -1.18 1.54 13.99
C VAL A 627 -0.22 0.60 14.68
N ILE A 628 -0.61 -0.67 14.85
CA ILE A 628 0.25 -1.68 15.48
C ILE A 628 1.49 -1.95 14.63
N ALA A 629 1.35 -2.09 13.31
CA ALA A 629 2.49 -2.26 12.41
C ALA A 629 3.50 -1.11 12.54
N PHE A 630 3.00 0.13 12.54
CA PHE A 630 3.82 1.32 12.71
C PHE A 630 4.54 1.34 14.06
N LEU A 631 3.82 1.13 15.17
CA LEU A 631 4.40 1.16 16.51
C LEU A 631 5.47 0.08 16.70
N VAL A 632 5.17 -1.17 16.32
CA VAL A 632 6.10 -2.29 16.46
C VAL A 632 7.34 -2.06 15.61
N ALA A 633 7.17 -1.71 14.33
CA ALA A 633 8.31 -1.49 13.45
C ALA A 633 9.16 -0.28 13.89
N LEU A 634 8.53 0.81 14.31
CA LEU A 634 9.21 2.00 14.81
C LEU A 634 10.03 1.71 16.07
N ILE A 635 9.45 1.01 17.05
CA ILE A 635 10.14 0.67 18.30
C ILE A 635 11.32 -0.24 18.00
N LEU A 636 11.12 -1.32 17.25
CA LEU A 636 12.18 -2.29 16.99
C LEU A 636 13.31 -1.72 16.14
N ASP A 637 13.00 -0.93 15.10
CA ASP A 637 14.03 -0.36 14.25
C ASP A 637 14.90 0.67 14.99
N ASN A 638 14.35 1.36 16.00
CA ASN A 638 15.11 2.32 16.81
C ASN A 638 15.84 1.68 17.99
N THR A 639 15.29 0.62 18.59
CA THR A 639 15.89 -0.05 19.77
C THR A 639 16.94 -1.10 19.39
N VAL A 640 16.76 -1.79 18.28
CA VAL A 640 17.71 -2.84 17.84
C VAL A 640 18.93 -2.19 17.17
N PRO A 641 20.16 -2.55 17.58
CA PRO A 641 21.38 -1.99 16.98
C PRO A 641 21.47 -2.32 15.50
N GLY A 642 21.90 -1.35 14.70
CA GLY A 642 21.89 -1.49 13.25
C GLY A 642 22.67 -0.45 12.48
N GLY A 643 23.30 -0.87 11.38
CA GLY A 643 24.03 0.03 10.49
C GLY A 643 23.11 0.95 9.67
N ARG A 644 23.61 2.13 9.29
CA ARG A 644 22.86 3.09 8.44
C ARG A 644 22.43 2.49 7.10
N GLN A 645 23.29 1.69 6.48
CA GLN A 645 23.02 1.04 5.21
C GLN A 645 21.93 -0.02 5.34
N GLU A 646 21.92 -0.77 6.44
CA GLU A 646 20.89 -1.77 6.70
C GLU A 646 19.52 -1.14 6.90
N ARG A 647 19.44 0.02 7.58
CA ARG A 647 18.20 0.77 7.75
C ARG A 647 17.72 1.45 6.46
N GLY A 648 18.57 1.59 5.44
CA GLY A 648 18.28 2.36 4.23
C GLY A 648 18.44 3.88 4.39
N LEU A 649 19.15 4.32 5.45
CA LEU A 649 19.33 5.75 5.80
C LEU A 649 20.19 6.52 4.78
N TYR A 650 20.98 5.84 3.95
CA TYR A 650 21.87 6.50 2.98
C TYR A 650 21.08 7.31 1.94
N VAL A 651 19.92 6.79 1.53
CA VAL A 651 18.98 7.40 0.56
C VAL A 651 18.47 8.77 1.03
N TRP A 652 18.37 8.97 2.35
CA TRP A 652 17.92 10.23 2.94
C TRP A 652 19.07 11.17 3.32
N SER A 653 20.28 10.64 3.47
CA SER A 653 21.48 11.41 3.83
C SER A 653 22.10 12.17 2.65
N GLU A 654 21.88 11.75 1.40
CA GLU A 654 22.37 12.47 0.20
C GLU A 654 21.59 13.76 -0.12
N SER A 655 20.57 14.11 0.66
CA SER A 655 19.78 15.33 0.46
C SER A 655 20.62 16.62 0.54
N GLU A 656 21.78 16.61 1.22
CA GLU A 656 22.71 17.73 1.24
C GLU A 656 23.53 17.89 -0.04
N ALA A 657 23.83 16.80 -0.75
CA ALA A 657 24.48 16.85 -2.06
C ALA A 657 23.51 17.41 -3.11
N ALA A 658 22.23 17.03 -3.02
CA ALA A 658 21.17 17.52 -3.91
C ALA A 658 20.89 19.04 -3.77
N LYS A 659 21.08 19.62 -2.58
CA LYS A 659 20.98 21.08 -2.38
C LYS A 659 22.02 21.89 -3.16
N ARG A 660 23.16 21.28 -3.53
CA ARG A 660 24.27 21.99 -4.20
C ARG A 660 24.07 22.12 -5.71
N GLU A 661 23.13 21.38 -6.30
CA GLU A 661 22.84 21.44 -7.74
C GLU A 661 21.62 22.33 -8.03
N SER A 662 21.84 23.48 -8.68
CA SER A 662 20.78 24.45 -8.98
C SER A 662 19.71 23.94 -9.96
N ALA A 663 20.05 22.96 -10.81
CA ALA A 663 19.11 22.34 -11.74
C ALA A 663 18.07 21.47 -11.02
N PHE A 664 18.47 20.75 -9.97
CA PHE A 664 17.59 19.90 -9.17
C PHE A 664 16.58 20.70 -8.35
N MET A 665 17.00 21.81 -7.73
CA MET A 665 16.11 22.66 -6.93
C MET A 665 14.99 23.28 -7.78
N LYS A 666 15.26 23.61 -9.05
CA LYS A 666 14.25 24.18 -9.96
C LYS A 666 13.04 23.29 -10.18
N ASP A 667 13.13 21.99 -9.97
CA ASP A 667 12.01 21.06 -10.14
C ASP A 667 11.02 21.13 -8.98
N TYR A 668 11.51 21.49 -7.79
CA TYR A 668 10.79 21.58 -6.53
C TYR A 668 10.55 23.02 -6.05
N GLU A 669 11.11 24.04 -6.73
CA GLU A 669 10.92 25.47 -6.45
C GLU A 669 9.47 25.92 -6.64
N LEU A 670 8.95 26.77 -5.74
CA LEU A 670 7.59 27.34 -5.81
C LEU A 670 7.41 28.28 -7.01
N PRO A 671 6.17 28.44 -7.54
CA PRO A 671 5.93 29.27 -8.71
C PRO A 671 5.86 30.77 -8.32
N PHE A 672 6.01 31.67 -9.30
CA PHE A 672 5.65 33.10 -9.21
C PHE A 672 6.22 33.90 -8.03
N LYS A 673 7.54 33.96 -7.80
CA LYS A 673 8.16 34.77 -6.72
C LYS A 673 7.59 34.54 -5.30
N ILE A 674 6.63 33.63 -5.08
CA ILE A 674 6.02 33.24 -3.80
C ILE A 674 7.07 32.66 -2.88
N GLY A 675 8.09 31.99 -3.45
CA GLY A 675 9.28 31.57 -2.71
C GLY A 675 9.95 32.70 -1.93
N ARG A 676 9.82 33.97 -2.34
CA ARG A 676 10.37 35.10 -1.57
C ARG A 676 9.64 35.35 -0.25
N ALA A 677 8.32 35.13 -0.21
CA ALA A 677 7.51 35.32 1.00
C ALA A 677 7.74 34.20 2.02
N PHE A 678 8.01 32.98 1.53
CA PHE A 678 8.26 31.81 2.37
C PHE A 678 9.75 31.55 2.68
N ARG A 679 10.68 32.36 2.15
CA ARG A 679 12.14 32.24 2.40
C ARG A 679 12.52 32.34 3.88
N TRP A 680 11.68 32.98 4.70
CA TRP A 680 11.88 33.06 6.15
C TRP A 680 11.59 31.76 6.89
N VAL A 681 10.81 30.83 6.30
CA VAL A 681 10.46 29.55 6.92
C VAL A 681 11.42 28.46 6.41
N LYS A 682 12.55 28.29 7.10
CA LYS A 682 13.56 27.26 6.78
C LYS A 682 12.98 25.83 6.69
N CYS A 683 11.85 25.56 7.33
CA CYS A 683 11.16 24.27 7.33
C CYS A 683 10.47 23.92 5.98
N VAL A 684 10.35 24.87 5.04
CA VAL A 684 9.59 24.69 3.78
C VAL A 684 10.45 24.17 2.62
N GLY A 685 11.76 23.97 2.84
CA GLY A 685 12.66 23.41 1.81
C GLY A 685 12.75 24.25 0.54
N LEU A 686 12.83 25.57 0.71
CA LEU A 686 13.01 26.56 -0.36
C LEU A 686 14.46 26.73 -0.78
#